data_AF-A0A970Q2Z1-F1
#
_entry.id   AF-A0A970Q2Z1-F1
#
_cell.length_a   1.000
_cell.length_b   1.000
_cell.length_c   1.000
_cell.angle_alpha   90.00
_cell.angle_beta   90.00
_cell.angle_gamma   90.00
#
_symmetry.space_group_name_H-M   'P 1'
#
loop_
_entity.id
_entity.type
_entity.pdbx_description
1 polymer ?
#
loop_
_entity_poly.entity_id
_entity_poly.type
_entity_poly.pdbx_seq_one_letter_code
_entity_poly.pdbx_strand_id
1 'polypeptide(L)'
;MRPTTEISRQEAAVILFKLLKLESIRDEKWVDGFNDSHEIADWSREYVNAAVAGGYLSGYPDGTFNPARIITRAETVALLGKAVGLLFNQPGTYGPEEGRETVSGNVTVNVSDVTLQNLVIEGDLFLTAGIGDGDFEADGIVVKGRTIICGGGKDSVVFNNSSLEEVIVYIVDGKVRVVARGDTYIGNVVLESGAHLQEESLTGDGFGNVQILVLKPGESIELEGDFDRINIEAAVDLNVTGDTRIGELEVSGEAKGTNIDIDKDTVIKNLTLNGAAEVTGQGTIKTANVNTDDYSFEKEPEKKVVDGEEVKEEKKTSGGGSSGPTRRASTYKFHFEIPGEIVEGEEAEIGVTFATNVKRDSGYEGVRFKFSKTDGPGDAIFAATDSKGNPYLATNEGYWGPGSGFDIPAEYTATTPWKVTFNEAGTYTFVISLVDADTDNVVAGITTTVTVEVLKSIERSNDDIKQDPGYTGGTELEYSFEGTTKTLTIDANNGILPYYLQQGAIPPRGANWIGIEIPVPEGVDTATVTSTINGKPTENLQFFEENRHFEYISVKAADLDKDVDSVTYKSTYIWAINWGSGYASETIIVNLVNIGGLEDIIAPVLEGVSPERGNVFLAHDETFVFTVDAYDEGILYELEIDHSMEDTLPEFSVYADEDNPYGTDDDKKSFENYGVTVTYDVREQKWTIDFGETVTAAFAKNGGITFYIVIKDLAGNQFGTMYGTTPENTFAYTITQEPSPPEADFEFTAPQDLFEGTDEKKGFSIKVSNVANISNDVPIRYLMKVTDDSDSLDDKIIGYGTGSDTFTIRDGQAYFGPAAGFTLQQLPSLETSNGVTTPFKVIDGLDAGTYKFTVSIVQVNGDTLVNSEVFEFTVKEATGDVELNADPTE
;
A
#
# COMPACT_ATOMS: atom_id res chain seq x y z
N MET A 1 12.79 -26.33 -5.98
CA MET A 1 13.87 -25.89 -6.90
C MET A 1 15.20 -26.01 -6.18
N ARG A 2 16.33 -26.12 -6.90
CA ARG A 2 17.67 -26.04 -6.30
C ARG A 2 18.17 -24.59 -6.42
N PRO A 3 18.29 -23.81 -5.34
CA PRO A 3 18.40 -22.34 -5.40
C PRO A 3 19.57 -21.80 -6.22
N THR A 4 20.68 -22.55 -6.34
CA THR A 4 21.90 -22.13 -7.03
C THR A 4 22.10 -22.76 -8.40
N THR A 5 21.19 -23.65 -8.82
CA THR A 5 21.33 -24.34 -10.10
C THR A 5 20.66 -23.52 -11.19
N GLU A 6 21.36 -23.36 -12.32
CA GLU A 6 20.80 -22.76 -13.51
C GLU A 6 19.56 -23.53 -13.98
N ILE A 7 18.50 -22.81 -14.35
CA ILE A 7 17.20 -23.39 -14.71
C ILE A 7 17.18 -23.65 -16.23
N SER A 8 16.83 -24.87 -16.62
CA SER A 8 16.59 -25.20 -18.02
C SER A 8 15.25 -24.65 -18.52
N ARG A 9 15.09 -24.48 -19.84
CA ARG A 9 13.84 -23.97 -20.43
C ARG A 9 12.62 -24.83 -20.10
N GLN A 10 12.78 -26.15 -20.02
CA GLN A 10 11.69 -27.05 -19.63
C GLN A 10 11.33 -26.93 -18.13
N GLU A 11 12.30 -26.67 -17.26
CA GLU A 11 12.04 -26.37 -15.84
C GLU A 11 11.35 -25.01 -15.68
N ALA A 12 11.76 -24.00 -16.47
CA ALA A 12 11.09 -22.71 -16.52
C ALA A 12 9.63 -22.83 -16.95
N ALA A 13 9.32 -23.72 -17.89
CA ALA A 13 7.93 -24.03 -18.27
C ALA A 13 7.13 -24.60 -17.09
N VAL A 14 7.72 -25.47 -16.27
CA VAL A 14 7.05 -26.04 -15.08
C VAL A 14 6.78 -24.98 -14.02
N ILE A 15 7.75 -24.10 -13.77
CA ILE A 15 7.60 -23.00 -12.81
C ILE A 15 6.47 -22.09 -13.28
N LEU A 16 6.50 -21.68 -14.54
CA LEU A 16 5.48 -20.82 -15.12
C LEU A 16 4.09 -21.46 -15.09
N PHE A 17 4.00 -22.74 -15.46
CA PHE A 17 2.76 -23.50 -15.42
C PHE A 17 2.12 -23.45 -14.03
N LYS A 18 2.92 -23.68 -12.99
CA LYS A 18 2.44 -23.63 -11.60
C LYS A 18 2.07 -22.21 -11.16
N LEU A 19 2.89 -21.23 -11.51
CA LEU A 19 2.71 -19.83 -11.10
C LEU A 19 1.46 -19.21 -11.73
N LEU A 20 1.20 -19.48 -13.00
CA LEU A 20 0.01 -19.01 -13.71
C LEU A 20 -1.18 -19.98 -13.62
N LYS A 21 -1.06 -21.04 -12.81
CA LYS A 21 -2.08 -22.10 -12.65
C LYS A 21 -2.56 -22.64 -14.01
N LEU A 22 -1.69 -22.77 -15.01
CA LEU A 22 -2.08 -23.18 -16.37
C LEU A 22 -2.70 -24.59 -16.35
N GLU A 23 -3.59 -24.86 -17.28
CA GLU A 23 -4.19 -26.19 -17.43
C GLU A 23 -3.38 -27.09 -18.36
N SER A 24 -3.39 -28.40 -18.08
CA SER A 24 -2.81 -29.39 -18.98
C SER A 24 -3.65 -29.52 -20.26
N ILE A 25 -3.03 -29.26 -21.40
CA ILE A 25 -3.66 -29.37 -22.72
C ILE A 25 -3.41 -30.77 -23.29
N ARG A 26 -4.48 -31.56 -23.47
CA ARG A 26 -4.41 -32.93 -24.01
C ARG A 26 -3.88 -33.01 -25.43
N ASP A 27 -4.13 -31.98 -26.25
CA ASP A 27 -3.60 -31.90 -27.60
C ASP A 27 -2.13 -31.43 -27.55
N GLU A 28 -1.20 -32.35 -27.81
CA GLU A 28 0.24 -32.12 -27.75
C GLU A 28 0.82 -31.45 -29.01
N LYS A 29 0.01 -30.96 -29.96
CA LYS A 29 0.54 -30.43 -31.23
C LYS A 29 1.53 -29.26 -31.10
N TRP A 30 1.53 -28.53 -29.98
CA TRP A 30 2.45 -27.41 -29.74
C TRP A 30 3.83 -27.90 -29.34
N VAL A 31 3.88 -28.95 -28.52
CA VAL A 31 5.15 -29.60 -28.17
C VAL A 31 5.67 -30.51 -29.30
N ASP A 32 4.77 -31.20 -30.01
CA ASP A 32 5.12 -32.07 -31.14
C ASP A 32 5.61 -31.29 -32.38
N GLY A 33 5.29 -29.99 -32.46
CA GLY A 33 5.72 -29.12 -33.55
C GLY A 33 7.23 -28.84 -33.60
N PHE A 34 7.98 -29.16 -32.53
CA PHE A 34 9.42 -28.93 -32.47
C PHE A 34 10.23 -30.10 -33.02
N ASN A 35 11.31 -29.78 -33.75
CA ASN A 35 12.24 -30.75 -34.34
C ASN A 35 12.96 -31.62 -33.28
N ASP A 36 13.15 -31.09 -32.09
CA ASP A 36 13.77 -31.71 -30.91
C ASP A 36 12.74 -32.09 -29.83
N SER A 37 11.46 -32.26 -30.20
CA SER A 37 10.39 -32.63 -29.26
C SER A 37 10.65 -33.95 -28.50
N HIS A 38 11.50 -34.81 -29.05
CA HIS A 38 11.95 -36.06 -28.43
C HIS A 38 13.02 -35.87 -27.34
N GLU A 39 13.62 -34.69 -27.23
CA GLU A 39 14.56 -34.32 -26.15
C GLU A 39 13.85 -33.70 -24.93
N ILE A 40 12.56 -33.38 -25.06
CA ILE A 40 11.74 -32.87 -23.95
C ILE A 40 11.41 -34.04 -23.03
N ALA A 41 11.77 -33.91 -21.75
CA ALA A 41 11.58 -34.99 -20.80
C ALA A 41 10.08 -35.25 -20.54
N ASP A 42 9.69 -36.51 -20.36
CA ASP A 42 8.28 -36.89 -20.17
C ASP A 42 7.61 -36.12 -19.03
N TRP A 43 8.33 -35.89 -17.94
CA TRP A 43 7.83 -35.12 -16.79
C TRP A 43 7.60 -33.65 -17.09
N SER A 44 8.27 -33.06 -18.08
CA SER A 44 8.15 -31.63 -18.42
C SER A 44 7.23 -31.37 -19.60
N ARG A 45 6.89 -32.42 -20.35
CA ARG A 45 6.22 -32.36 -21.65
C ARG A 45 4.87 -31.63 -21.58
N GLU A 46 4.03 -31.97 -20.60
CA GLU A 46 2.73 -31.32 -20.45
C GLU A 46 2.85 -29.82 -20.16
N TYR A 47 3.81 -29.44 -19.32
CA TYR A 47 4.04 -28.05 -18.92
C TYR A 47 4.61 -27.23 -20.07
N VAL A 48 5.53 -27.82 -20.85
CA VAL A 48 6.05 -27.19 -22.07
C VAL A 48 4.93 -27.00 -23.09
N ASN A 49 4.07 -28.01 -23.29
CA ASN A 49 2.94 -27.91 -24.21
C ASN A 49 2.01 -26.75 -23.84
N ALA A 50 1.63 -26.66 -22.56
CA ALA A 50 0.77 -25.59 -22.05
C ALA A 50 1.44 -24.20 -22.13
N ALA A 51 2.71 -24.07 -21.72
CA ALA A 51 3.43 -22.80 -21.77
C ALA A 51 3.66 -22.28 -23.20
N VAL A 52 3.81 -23.18 -24.17
CA VAL A 52 3.92 -22.83 -25.60
C VAL A 52 2.56 -22.51 -26.19
N ALA A 53 1.52 -23.25 -25.84
CA ALA A 53 0.16 -22.99 -26.28
C ALA A 53 -0.37 -21.64 -25.78
N GLY A 54 -0.06 -21.26 -24.54
CA GLY A 54 -0.36 -19.94 -23.99
C GLY A 54 0.52 -18.80 -24.54
N GLY A 55 1.49 -19.10 -25.43
CA GLY A 55 2.35 -18.09 -26.05
C GLY A 55 3.44 -17.50 -25.13
N TYR A 56 3.54 -17.99 -23.89
CA TYR A 56 4.54 -17.55 -22.92
C TYR A 56 5.95 -17.98 -23.32
N LEU A 57 6.08 -19.22 -23.79
CA LEU A 57 7.31 -19.76 -24.39
C LEU A 57 7.13 -19.99 -25.88
N SER A 58 8.23 -19.90 -26.62
CA SER A 58 8.27 -20.21 -28.05
C SER A 58 9.58 -20.94 -28.39
N GLY A 59 9.57 -21.70 -29.48
CA GLY A 59 10.79 -22.27 -30.05
C GLY A 59 11.65 -21.23 -30.77
N TYR A 60 12.78 -21.70 -31.29
CA TYR A 60 13.74 -20.91 -32.04
C TYR A 60 13.42 -20.94 -33.55
N PRO A 61 13.99 -20.01 -34.34
CA PRO A 61 13.76 -19.95 -35.79
C PRO A 61 14.17 -21.21 -36.57
N ASP A 62 15.00 -22.07 -35.99
CA ASP A 62 15.40 -23.37 -36.57
C ASP A 62 14.38 -24.49 -36.31
N GLY A 63 13.27 -24.18 -35.65
CA GLY A 63 12.19 -25.11 -35.32
C GLY A 63 12.45 -25.97 -34.08
N THR A 64 13.47 -25.66 -33.27
CA THR A 64 13.77 -26.38 -32.01
C THR A 64 13.20 -25.64 -30.79
N PHE A 65 13.02 -26.34 -29.66
CA PHE A 65 12.68 -25.75 -28.35
C PHE A 65 13.89 -25.62 -27.43
N ASN A 66 14.90 -26.48 -27.59
CA ASN A 66 16.09 -26.68 -26.75
C ASN A 66 15.75 -26.86 -25.25
N PRO A 67 15.08 -27.95 -24.85
CA PRO A 67 14.52 -28.12 -23.51
C PRO A 67 15.54 -28.07 -22.37
N ALA A 68 16.70 -28.70 -22.57
CA ALA A 68 17.78 -28.76 -21.58
C ALA A 68 18.66 -27.51 -21.55
N ARG A 69 18.49 -26.58 -22.50
CA ARG A 69 19.28 -25.35 -22.53
C ARG A 69 18.89 -24.47 -21.36
N ILE A 70 19.90 -23.90 -20.71
CA ILE A 70 19.71 -22.89 -19.67
C ILE A 70 18.97 -21.69 -20.26
N ILE A 71 17.93 -21.25 -19.55
CA ILE A 71 17.17 -20.06 -19.92
C ILE A 71 18.01 -18.82 -19.63
N THR A 72 18.08 -17.89 -20.58
CA THR A 72 18.88 -16.65 -20.37
C THR A 72 18.09 -15.61 -19.59
N ARG A 73 18.77 -14.67 -18.91
CA ARG A 73 18.11 -13.55 -18.22
C ARG A 73 17.15 -12.77 -19.13
N ALA A 74 17.53 -12.53 -20.38
CA ALA A 74 16.68 -11.82 -21.35
C ALA A 74 15.41 -12.61 -21.70
N GLU A 75 15.52 -13.93 -21.86
CA GLU A 75 14.35 -14.79 -22.06
C GLU A 75 13.47 -14.87 -20.82
N THR A 76 14.06 -14.92 -19.63
CA THR A 76 13.31 -14.87 -18.37
C THR A 76 12.53 -13.57 -18.25
N VAL A 77 13.14 -12.41 -18.54
CA VAL A 77 12.44 -11.11 -18.53
C VAL A 77 11.32 -11.07 -19.57
N ALA A 78 11.56 -11.58 -20.78
CA ALA A 78 10.53 -11.66 -21.81
C ALA A 78 9.36 -12.58 -21.40
N LEU A 79 9.66 -13.70 -20.75
CA LEU A 79 8.67 -14.63 -20.22
C LEU A 79 7.85 -14.00 -19.09
N LEU A 80 8.50 -13.32 -18.14
CA LEU A 80 7.83 -12.61 -17.05
C LEU A 80 6.97 -11.46 -17.56
N GLY A 81 7.46 -10.68 -18.54
CA GLY A 81 6.68 -9.61 -19.16
C GLY A 81 5.40 -10.12 -19.82
N LYS A 82 5.45 -11.27 -20.48
CA LYS A 82 4.25 -11.93 -21.03
C LYS A 82 3.32 -12.48 -19.95
N ALA A 83 3.89 -13.01 -18.87
CA ALA A 83 3.14 -13.58 -17.76
C ALA A 83 2.32 -12.50 -17.02
N VAL A 84 2.97 -11.38 -16.67
CA VAL A 84 2.35 -10.24 -15.96
C VAL A 84 1.39 -9.47 -16.86
N GLY A 85 1.76 -9.24 -18.13
CA GLY A 85 0.97 -8.41 -19.03
C GLY A 85 0.91 -6.94 -18.58
N LEU A 86 -0.27 -6.32 -18.67
CA LEU A 86 -0.49 -4.95 -18.23
C LEU A 86 -0.63 -4.91 -16.70
N LEU A 87 0.28 -4.21 -16.02
CA LEU A 87 0.33 -4.12 -14.57
C LEU A 87 -0.30 -2.81 -14.06
N PHE A 88 -1.26 -2.93 -13.14
CA PHE A 88 -1.79 -1.85 -12.33
C PHE A 88 -1.30 -1.99 -10.90
N ASN A 89 -0.37 -1.12 -10.52
CA ASN A 89 0.32 -1.11 -9.23
C ASN A 89 0.17 0.20 -8.45
N GLN A 90 -0.82 1.01 -8.83
CA GLN A 90 -1.25 2.20 -8.12
C GLN A 90 -2.79 2.19 -8.03
N PRO A 91 -3.38 2.71 -6.94
CA PRO A 91 -4.82 2.94 -6.87
C PRO A 91 -5.34 3.82 -8.01
N GLY A 92 -6.57 3.57 -8.46
CA GLY A 92 -7.23 4.41 -9.46
C GLY A 92 -8.16 3.67 -10.41
N THR A 93 -8.78 4.42 -11.31
CA THR A 93 -9.68 3.90 -12.35
C THR A 93 -8.96 3.78 -13.69
N TYR A 94 -9.05 2.62 -14.32
CA TYR A 94 -8.36 2.29 -15.56
C TYR A 94 -9.32 1.79 -16.63
N GLY A 95 -9.10 2.27 -17.86
CA GLY A 95 -9.97 2.02 -19.00
C GLY A 95 -10.86 3.23 -19.34
N PRO A 96 -11.43 3.27 -20.55
CA PRO A 96 -12.08 4.46 -21.06
C PRO A 96 -13.42 4.74 -20.35
N GLU A 97 -13.74 6.02 -20.12
CA GLU A 97 -15.05 6.44 -19.57
C GLU A 97 -16.21 6.07 -20.51
N GLU A 98 -15.98 6.14 -21.82
CA GLU A 98 -16.95 5.76 -22.85
C GLU A 98 -16.31 4.84 -23.91
N GLY A 99 -17.09 3.89 -24.43
CA GLY A 99 -16.63 2.93 -25.43
C GLY A 99 -16.01 1.69 -24.81
N ARG A 100 -15.14 0.99 -25.54
CA ARG A 100 -14.38 -0.16 -25.04
C ARG A 100 -12.96 -0.13 -25.56
N GLU A 101 -12.01 -0.56 -24.74
CA GLU A 101 -10.61 -0.75 -25.10
C GLU A 101 -10.23 -2.23 -25.00
N THR A 102 -9.42 -2.73 -25.94
CA THR A 102 -8.97 -4.13 -25.95
C THR A 102 -7.53 -4.25 -25.50
N VAL A 103 -7.30 -5.06 -24.47
CA VAL A 103 -5.97 -5.46 -23.99
C VAL A 103 -5.68 -6.85 -24.54
N SER A 104 -4.67 -6.98 -25.40
CA SER A 104 -4.40 -8.23 -26.12
C SER A 104 -3.70 -9.33 -25.29
N GLY A 105 -3.27 -9.00 -24.08
CA GLY A 105 -2.59 -9.93 -23.17
C GLY A 105 -3.24 -9.99 -21.80
N ASN A 106 -2.48 -10.49 -20.83
CA ASN A 106 -2.91 -10.56 -19.45
C ASN A 106 -3.01 -9.16 -18.81
N VAL A 107 -3.81 -9.03 -17.77
CA VAL A 107 -3.87 -7.88 -16.88
C VAL A 107 -3.57 -8.34 -15.46
N THR A 108 -2.73 -7.61 -14.74
CA THR A 108 -2.37 -7.88 -13.34
C THR A 108 -2.67 -6.66 -12.48
N VAL A 109 -3.37 -6.87 -11.37
CA VAL A 109 -3.61 -5.88 -10.32
C VAL A 109 -2.91 -6.35 -9.04
N ASN A 110 -2.09 -5.49 -8.44
CA ASN A 110 -1.31 -5.84 -7.25
C ASN A 110 -1.36 -4.83 -6.11
N VAL A 111 -2.33 -3.91 -6.14
CA VAL A 111 -2.60 -2.95 -5.08
C VAL A 111 -4.11 -2.78 -4.93
N SER A 112 -4.57 -2.37 -3.74
CA SER A 112 -5.97 -2.07 -3.47
C SER A 112 -6.46 -0.82 -4.22
N ASP A 113 -7.78 -0.63 -4.18
CA ASP A 113 -8.48 0.58 -4.64
C ASP A 113 -8.33 0.81 -6.14
N VAL A 114 -8.35 -0.29 -6.90
CA VAL A 114 -8.31 -0.29 -8.37
C VAL A 114 -9.70 -0.58 -8.93
N THR A 115 -10.14 0.27 -9.85
CA THR A 115 -11.34 0.05 -10.67
C THR A 115 -10.96 -0.18 -12.12
N LEU A 116 -11.32 -1.32 -12.70
CA LEU A 116 -11.22 -1.54 -14.15
C LEU A 116 -12.57 -1.25 -14.81
N GLN A 117 -12.58 -0.44 -15.88
CA GLN A 117 -13.81 -0.12 -16.58
C GLN A 117 -13.71 -0.28 -18.10
N ASN A 118 -14.76 -0.82 -18.71
CA ASN A 118 -14.91 -0.88 -20.17
C ASN A 118 -13.75 -1.56 -20.94
N LEU A 119 -13.05 -2.49 -20.29
CA LEU A 119 -11.93 -3.23 -20.89
C LEU A 119 -12.40 -4.57 -21.48
N VAL A 120 -11.84 -4.95 -22.62
CA VAL A 120 -11.90 -6.30 -23.17
C VAL A 120 -10.51 -6.91 -23.05
N ILE A 121 -10.34 -7.82 -22.11
CA ILE A 121 -9.07 -8.49 -21.82
C ILE A 121 -9.06 -9.82 -22.59
N GLU A 122 -8.19 -9.94 -23.59
CA GLU A 122 -8.05 -11.17 -24.40
C GLU A 122 -7.34 -12.30 -23.63
N GLY A 123 -6.49 -11.95 -22.66
CA GLY A 123 -5.78 -12.89 -21.79
C GLY A 123 -6.46 -13.10 -20.42
N ASP A 124 -5.65 -13.49 -19.44
CA ASP A 124 -6.06 -13.71 -18.05
C ASP A 124 -6.06 -12.39 -17.24
N LEU A 125 -6.94 -12.30 -16.25
CA LEU A 125 -6.95 -11.24 -15.22
C LEU A 125 -6.42 -11.80 -13.89
N PHE A 126 -5.35 -11.23 -13.36
CA PHE A 126 -4.78 -11.61 -12.06
C PHE A 126 -5.04 -10.53 -11.02
N LEU A 127 -5.79 -10.86 -9.97
CA LEU A 127 -5.91 -10.05 -8.76
C LEU A 127 -4.97 -10.65 -7.72
N THR A 128 -3.79 -10.07 -7.53
CA THR A 128 -2.71 -10.70 -6.76
C THR A 128 -2.79 -10.38 -5.27
N ALA A 129 -2.06 -11.13 -4.45
CA ALA A 129 -2.01 -10.95 -3.00
C ALA A 129 -1.55 -9.56 -2.54
N GLY A 130 -0.92 -8.76 -3.42
CA GLY A 130 -0.57 -7.37 -3.12
C GLY A 130 -1.77 -6.45 -2.84
N ILE A 131 -2.98 -6.85 -3.24
CA ILE A 131 -4.24 -6.17 -2.87
C ILE A 131 -4.48 -6.25 -1.35
N GLY A 132 -3.96 -7.28 -0.67
CA GLY A 132 -4.21 -7.51 0.75
C GLY A 132 -5.71 -7.69 1.05
N ASP A 133 -6.19 -7.04 2.11
CA ASP A 133 -7.62 -6.99 2.47
C ASP A 133 -8.40 -5.85 1.76
N GLY A 134 -7.75 -5.09 0.87
CA GLY A 134 -8.34 -3.92 0.22
C GLY A 134 -9.24 -4.25 -0.98
N ASP A 135 -9.81 -3.20 -1.59
CA ASP A 135 -10.91 -3.30 -2.56
C ASP A 135 -10.45 -3.41 -4.02
N PHE A 136 -11.27 -4.09 -4.83
CA PHE A 136 -11.16 -4.14 -6.30
C PHE A 136 -12.55 -4.08 -6.92
N GLU A 137 -12.71 -3.20 -7.91
CA GLU A 137 -13.96 -3.10 -8.66
C GLU A 137 -13.73 -3.27 -10.16
N ALA A 138 -14.69 -3.88 -10.83
CA ALA A 138 -14.73 -3.97 -12.28
C ALA A 138 -16.12 -3.57 -12.80
N ASP A 139 -16.19 -2.66 -13.76
CA ASP A 139 -17.44 -2.22 -14.38
C ASP A 139 -17.40 -2.36 -15.91
N GLY A 140 -18.28 -3.18 -16.47
CA GLY A 140 -18.39 -3.33 -17.92
C GLY A 140 -17.20 -4.03 -18.59
N ILE A 141 -16.41 -4.81 -17.84
CA ILE A 141 -15.26 -5.53 -18.40
C ILE A 141 -15.66 -6.87 -19.03
N VAL A 142 -14.85 -7.35 -19.97
CA VAL A 142 -14.96 -8.69 -20.54
C VAL A 142 -13.61 -9.37 -20.44
N VAL A 143 -13.52 -10.48 -19.72
CA VAL A 143 -12.32 -11.33 -19.62
C VAL A 143 -12.53 -12.57 -20.48
N LYS A 144 -11.68 -12.75 -21.51
CA LYS A 144 -11.73 -13.91 -22.41
C LYS A 144 -10.91 -15.10 -21.93
N GLY A 145 -9.88 -14.84 -21.14
CA GLY A 145 -9.17 -15.85 -20.37
C GLY A 145 -9.84 -16.09 -19.01
N ARG A 146 -9.03 -16.47 -18.05
CA ARG A 146 -9.43 -16.77 -16.67
C ARG A 146 -9.21 -15.57 -15.78
N THR A 147 -9.93 -15.52 -14.68
CA THR A 147 -9.73 -14.54 -13.62
C THR A 147 -9.24 -15.25 -12.37
N ILE A 148 -8.04 -14.93 -11.92
CA ILE A 148 -7.40 -15.56 -10.77
C ILE A 148 -7.38 -14.55 -9.62
N ILE A 149 -8.03 -14.90 -8.52
CA ILE A 149 -8.20 -14.04 -7.35
C ILE A 149 -7.38 -14.60 -6.20
N CYS A 150 -6.30 -13.88 -5.86
CA CYS A 150 -5.36 -14.20 -4.78
C CYS A 150 -5.27 -13.09 -3.71
N GLY A 151 -6.05 -12.02 -3.84
CA GLY A 151 -6.14 -10.92 -2.88
C GLY A 151 -7.54 -10.32 -2.85
N GLY A 152 -7.83 -9.54 -1.81
CA GLY A 152 -9.14 -9.01 -1.48
C GLY A 152 -9.61 -9.51 -0.11
N GLY A 153 -10.16 -8.61 0.70
CA GLY A 153 -10.74 -8.92 1.99
C GLY A 153 -12.21 -9.39 1.92
N LYS A 154 -12.84 -9.44 3.09
CA LYS A 154 -14.23 -9.88 3.29
C LYS A 154 -15.28 -8.97 2.64
N ASP A 155 -14.89 -7.83 2.04
CA ASP A 155 -15.81 -6.83 1.52
C ASP A 155 -15.49 -6.32 0.09
N SER A 156 -14.58 -6.98 -0.64
CA SER A 156 -13.69 -6.22 -1.52
C SER A 156 -13.79 -6.42 -3.02
N VAL A 157 -14.17 -7.59 -3.55
CA VAL A 157 -14.07 -7.87 -4.99
C VAL A 157 -15.44 -7.77 -5.66
N VAL A 158 -15.66 -6.76 -6.49
CA VAL A 158 -16.97 -6.49 -7.10
C VAL A 158 -16.89 -6.48 -8.63
N PHE A 159 -17.75 -7.27 -9.27
CA PHE A 159 -17.94 -7.31 -10.72
C PHE A 159 -19.33 -6.78 -11.09
N ASN A 160 -19.37 -5.59 -11.68
CA ASN A 160 -20.57 -4.92 -12.18
C ASN A 160 -20.63 -5.00 -13.71
N ASN A 161 -21.77 -5.41 -14.28
CA ASN A 161 -21.99 -5.50 -15.73
C ASN A 161 -20.87 -6.20 -16.53
N SER A 162 -20.20 -7.18 -15.91
CA SER A 162 -18.96 -7.76 -16.42
C SER A 162 -19.15 -9.21 -16.88
N SER A 163 -18.35 -9.64 -17.86
CA SER A 163 -18.43 -11.00 -18.42
C SER A 163 -17.11 -11.74 -18.20
N LEU A 164 -17.14 -12.82 -17.42
CA LEU A 164 -15.99 -13.63 -17.06
C LEU A 164 -16.29 -15.10 -17.39
N GLU A 165 -15.40 -15.76 -18.15
CA GLU A 165 -15.61 -17.17 -18.53
C GLU A 165 -15.32 -18.11 -17.36
N GLU A 166 -14.18 -17.91 -16.67
CA GLU A 166 -13.78 -18.69 -15.52
C GLU A 166 -13.14 -17.81 -14.43
N VAL A 167 -13.50 -18.07 -13.17
CA VAL A 167 -12.96 -17.43 -11.98
C VAL A 167 -12.36 -18.50 -11.06
N ILE A 168 -11.12 -18.31 -10.62
CA ILE A 168 -10.42 -19.18 -9.67
C ILE A 168 -10.10 -18.36 -8.42
N VAL A 169 -10.51 -18.83 -7.25
CA VAL A 169 -10.26 -18.16 -5.97
C VAL A 169 -9.27 -18.97 -5.14
N TYR A 170 -8.11 -18.37 -4.86
CA TYR A 170 -7.01 -18.96 -4.11
C TYR A 170 -6.37 -17.92 -3.18
N ILE A 171 -6.96 -17.72 -2.01
CA ILE A 171 -6.44 -16.85 -0.96
C ILE A 171 -5.49 -17.64 -0.05
N VAL A 172 -4.29 -17.11 0.17
CA VAL A 172 -3.30 -17.77 1.05
C VAL A 172 -3.67 -17.55 2.51
N ASP A 173 -3.98 -16.32 2.91
CA ASP A 173 -4.35 -15.96 4.28
C ASP A 173 -5.60 -15.06 4.24
N GLY A 174 -6.65 -15.45 4.97
CA GLY A 174 -7.91 -14.71 5.03
C GLY A 174 -9.05 -15.30 4.19
N LYS A 175 -10.11 -14.51 3.99
CA LYS A 175 -11.31 -14.87 3.22
C LYS A 175 -11.72 -13.69 2.36
N VAL A 176 -12.06 -13.95 1.10
CA VAL A 176 -12.49 -12.92 0.13
C VAL A 176 -14.01 -12.94 -0.08
N ARG A 177 -14.62 -11.76 -0.26
CA ARG A 177 -15.99 -11.63 -0.78
C ARG A 177 -15.97 -11.23 -2.25
N VAL A 178 -16.61 -12.05 -3.08
CA VAL A 178 -16.75 -11.84 -4.53
C VAL A 178 -18.20 -11.56 -4.84
N VAL A 179 -18.47 -10.40 -5.45
CA VAL A 179 -19.83 -9.90 -5.70
C VAL A 179 -20.10 -9.81 -7.19
N ALA A 180 -21.22 -10.38 -7.65
CA ALA A 180 -21.75 -10.18 -9.00
C ALA A 180 -22.95 -9.23 -8.96
N ARG A 181 -22.92 -8.14 -9.75
CA ARG A 181 -23.98 -7.12 -9.82
C ARG A 181 -24.36 -6.74 -11.25
N GLY A 182 -25.59 -6.27 -11.43
CA GLY A 182 -26.06 -5.77 -12.73
C GLY A 182 -26.11 -6.87 -13.79
N ASP A 183 -25.68 -6.59 -15.01
CA ASP A 183 -25.69 -7.55 -16.14
C ASP A 183 -24.48 -8.51 -16.12
N THR A 184 -23.93 -8.81 -14.94
CA THR A 184 -22.74 -9.65 -14.80
C THR A 184 -23.03 -11.12 -15.12
N TYR A 185 -22.07 -11.77 -15.78
CA TYR A 185 -22.02 -13.21 -16.05
C TYR A 185 -20.65 -13.77 -15.65
N ILE A 186 -20.64 -14.84 -14.86
CA ILE A 186 -19.45 -15.58 -14.43
C ILE A 186 -19.71 -17.06 -14.71
N GLY A 187 -19.03 -17.62 -15.72
CA GLY A 187 -19.32 -18.97 -16.22
C GLY A 187 -19.01 -20.10 -15.23
N ASN A 188 -17.73 -20.37 -15.00
CA ASN A 188 -17.24 -21.37 -14.04
C ASN A 188 -16.51 -20.69 -12.88
N VAL A 189 -16.76 -21.13 -11.65
CA VAL A 189 -16.05 -20.68 -10.45
C VAL A 189 -15.38 -21.88 -9.79
N VAL A 190 -14.08 -21.80 -9.58
CA VAL A 190 -13.30 -22.81 -8.85
C VAL A 190 -12.79 -22.20 -7.55
N LEU A 191 -13.21 -22.77 -6.43
CA LEU A 191 -12.79 -22.36 -5.09
C LEU A 191 -11.72 -23.33 -4.59
N GLU A 192 -10.50 -22.82 -4.44
CA GLU A 192 -9.35 -23.50 -3.81
C GLU A 192 -9.06 -22.94 -2.40
N SER A 193 -9.93 -22.07 -1.89
CA SER A 193 -9.83 -21.41 -0.58
C SER A 193 -11.20 -20.90 -0.12
N GLY A 194 -11.30 -20.51 1.15
CA GLY A 194 -12.51 -19.92 1.74
C GLY A 194 -12.98 -18.64 1.02
N ALA A 195 -14.28 -18.51 0.76
CA ALA A 195 -14.85 -17.37 0.04
C ALA A 195 -16.31 -17.09 0.43
N HIS A 196 -16.77 -15.87 0.21
CA HIS A 196 -18.19 -15.48 0.20
C HIS A 196 -18.57 -15.08 -1.23
N LEU A 197 -19.44 -15.86 -1.88
CA LEU A 197 -19.99 -15.53 -3.19
C LEU A 197 -21.38 -14.88 -3.02
N GLN A 198 -21.53 -13.67 -3.53
CA GLN A 198 -22.73 -12.88 -3.33
C GLN A 198 -23.27 -12.29 -4.64
N GLU A 199 -24.55 -12.50 -4.93
CA GLU A 199 -25.25 -11.83 -6.01
C GLU A 199 -26.10 -10.68 -5.47
N GLU A 200 -25.92 -9.49 -6.04
CA GLU A 200 -26.64 -8.31 -5.57
C GLU A 200 -27.20 -7.50 -6.73
N SER A 201 -28.51 -7.26 -6.70
CA SER A 201 -29.21 -6.47 -7.73
C SER A 201 -28.92 -6.96 -9.16
N LEU A 202 -28.84 -8.28 -9.32
CA LEU A 202 -28.45 -8.93 -10.56
C LEU A 202 -29.58 -8.86 -11.60
N THR A 203 -29.21 -8.53 -12.83
CA THR A 203 -30.06 -8.60 -14.03
C THR A 203 -29.54 -9.60 -15.06
N GLY A 204 -28.24 -9.92 -15.00
CA GLY A 204 -27.58 -10.95 -15.79
C GLY A 204 -27.72 -12.35 -15.17
N ASP A 205 -26.91 -13.28 -15.67
CA ASP A 205 -26.93 -14.69 -15.25
C ASP A 205 -26.09 -14.97 -13.99
N GLY A 206 -25.24 -14.03 -13.55
CA GLY A 206 -24.55 -14.15 -12.26
C GLY A 206 -23.51 -15.26 -12.24
N PHE A 207 -23.39 -15.97 -11.11
CA PHE A 207 -22.51 -17.13 -10.96
C PHE A 207 -23.12 -18.39 -11.56
N GLY A 208 -22.44 -18.98 -12.53
CA GLY A 208 -22.82 -20.24 -13.15
C GLY A 208 -22.45 -21.45 -12.29
N ASN A 209 -21.54 -22.29 -12.78
CA ASN A 209 -21.14 -23.52 -12.08
C ASN A 209 -20.06 -23.22 -11.03
N VAL A 210 -20.30 -23.57 -9.76
CA VAL A 210 -19.33 -23.41 -8.67
C VAL A 210 -18.76 -24.79 -8.29
N GLN A 211 -17.43 -24.89 -8.23
CA GLN A 211 -16.71 -26.10 -7.81
C GLN A 211 -15.85 -25.79 -6.59
N ILE A 212 -16.03 -26.52 -5.51
CA ILE A 212 -15.22 -26.43 -4.30
C ILE A 212 -14.21 -27.57 -4.34
N LEU A 213 -12.97 -27.27 -4.70
CA LEU A 213 -11.99 -28.28 -5.07
C LEU A 213 -11.04 -28.65 -3.93
N VAL A 214 -10.52 -27.64 -3.22
CA VAL A 214 -9.56 -27.80 -2.12
C VAL A 214 -9.83 -26.69 -1.11
N LEU A 215 -9.78 -27.01 0.18
CA LEU A 215 -9.84 -26.02 1.26
C LEU A 215 -8.85 -26.39 2.35
N LYS A 216 -8.28 -25.37 2.99
CA LYS A 216 -7.49 -25.59 4.22
C LYS A 216 -8.44 -25.90 5.38
N PRO A 217 -8.02 -26.69 6.38
CA PRO A 217 -8.82 -26.92 7.58
C PRO A 217 -9.24 -25.59 8.23
N GLY A 218 -10.53 -25.45 8.54
CA GLY A 218 -11.12 -24.24 9.14
C GLY A 218 -11.62 -23.18 8.15
N GLU A 219 -11.39 -23.36 6.85
CA GLU A 219 -11.98 -22.48 5.83
C GLU A 219 -13.45 -22.82 5.59
N SER A 220 -14.26 -21.78 5.34
CA SER A 220 -15.70 -21.89 5.09
C SER A 220 -16.11 -21.17 3.82
N ILE A 221 -17.19 -21.66 3.21
CA ILE A 221 -17.84 -21.02 2.06
C ILE A 221 -19.16 -20.41 2.51
N GLU A 222 -19.41 -19.17 2.08
CA GLU A 222 -20.70 -18.49 2.22
C GLU A 222 -21.29 -18.23 0.84
N LEU A 223 -22.58 -18.54 0.68
CA LEU A 223 -23.31 -18.34 -0.57
C LEU A 223 -24.59 -17.54 -0.33
N GLU A 224 -24.75 -16.46 -1.09
CA GLU A 224 -25.94 -15.61 -1.10
C GLU A 224 -26.30 -15.25 -2.56
N GLY A 225 -27.35 -15.83 -3.14
CA GLY A 225 -27.72 -15.58 -4.55
C GLY A 225 -28.49 -16.72 -5.22
N ASP A 226 -28.59 -16.68 -6.55
CA ASP A 226 -29.22 -17.70 -7.39
C ASP A 226 -28.15 -18.50 -8.15
N PHE A 227 -27.87 -19.72 -7.70
CA PHE A 227 -26.84 -20.59 -8.26
C PHE A 227 -27.44 -21.76 -9.06
N ASP A 228 -26.91 -22.00 -10.25
CA ASP A 228 -27.36 -23.12 -11.09
C ASP A 228 -26.88 -24.47 -10.55
N ARG A 229 -25.57 -24.60 -10.33
CA ARG A 229 -24.94 -25.84 -9.86
C ARG A 229 -23.75 -25.54 -8.95
N ILE A 230 -23.68 -26.27 -7.84
CA ILE A 230 -22.55 -26.28 -6.92
C ILE A 230 -22.09 -27.73 -6.74
N ASN A 231 -20.80 -27.98 -6.94
CA ASN A 231 -20.16 -29.28 -6.73
C ASN A 231 -19.10 -29.15 -5.63
N ILE A 232 -19.22 -29.98 -4.60
CA ILE A 232 -18.33 -30.01 -3.44
C ILE A 232 -17.42 -31.23 -3.56
N GLU A 233 -16.16 -31.03 -3.94
CA GLU A 233 -15.17 -32.09 -4.08
C GLU A 233 -14.32 -32.30 -2.83
N ALA A 234 -14.09 -31.25 -2.04
CA ALA A 234 -13.41 -31.30 -0.74
C ALA A 234 -14.36 -30.97 0.43
N ALA A 235 -14.10 -31.57 1.60
CA ALA A 235 -14.90 -31.32 2.80
C ALA A 235 -14.88 -29.85 3.20
N VAL A 236 -16.04 -29.30 3.57
CA VAL A 236 -16.23 -27.86 3.78
C VAL A 236 -17.34 -27.56 4.80
N ASP A 237 -17.21 -26.44 5.49
CA ASP A 237 -18.33 -25.77 6.16
C ASP A 237 -19.00 -24.78 5.17
N LEU A 238 -20.15 -25.18 4.62
CA LEU A 238 -20.93 -24.39 3.68
C LEU A 238 -22.11 -23.72 4.38
N ASN A 239 -22.15 -22.39 4.36
CA ASN A 239 -23.25 -21.58 4.87
C ASN A 239 -24.02 -20.97 3.69
N VAL A 240 -25.32 -21.27 3.60
CA VAL A 240 -26.19 -20.76 2.54
C VAL A 240 -27.24 -19.84 3.13
N THR A 241 -27.13 -18.53 2.88
CA THR A 241 -27.88 -17.49 3.59
C THR A 241 -28.90 -16.77 2.70
N GLY A 242 -29.84 -16.04 3.32
CA GLY A 242 -30.76 -15.16 2.59
C GLY A 242 -31.82 -15.90 1.75
N ASP A 243 -32.37 -15.24 0.73
CA ASP A 243 -33.31 -15.83 -0.23
C ASP A 243 -32.55 -16.54 -1.37
N THR A 244 -31.64 -17.45 -1.01
CA THR A 244 -30.78 -18.14 -1.98
C THR A 244 -31.50 -19.27 -2.69
N ARG A 245 -31.29 -19.43 -4.00
CA ARG A 245 -31.81 -20.55 -4.79
C ARG A 245 -30.67 -21.35 -5.38
N ILE A 246 -30.70 -22.67 -5.18
CA ILE A 246 -29.70 -23.57 -5.77
C ILE A 246 -30.41 -24.61 -6.64
N GLY A 247 -30.04 -24.70 -7.91
CA GLY A 247 -30.56 -25.68 -8.85
C GLY A 247 -30.11 -27.10 -8.50
N GLU A 248 -28.81 -27.31 -8.37
CA GLU A 248 -28.17 -28.58 -8.04
C GLU A 248 -27.01 -28.36 -7.06
N LEU A 249 -27.04 -29.04 -5.92
CA LEU A 249 -25.93 -29.10 -4.97
C LEU A 249 -25.48 -30.56 -4.86
N GLU A 250 -24.23 -30.84 -5.19
CA GLU A 250 -23.66 -32.19 -5.13
C GLU A 250 -22.47 -32.23 -4.16
N VAL A 251 -22.49 -33.19 -3.24
CA VAL A 251 -21.36 -33.52 -2.36
C VAL A 251 -20.70 -34.79 -2.88
N SER A 252 -19.45 -34.68 -3.33
CA SER A 252 -18.68 -35.80 -3.85
C SER A 252 -18.38 -36.84 -2.75
N GLY A 253 -18.03 -38.07 -3.15
CA GLY A 253 -17.62 -39.11 -2.20
C GLY A 253 -16.31 -38.83 -1.46
N GLU A 254 -15.49 -37.92 -1.98
CA GLU A 254 -14.22 -37.50 -1.38
C GLU A 254 -14.42 -36.40 -0.31
N ALA A 255 -15.53 -35.65 -0.37
CA ALA A 255 -15.87 -34.55 0.53
C ALA A 255 -16.50 -35.00 1.86
N LYS A 256 -15.87 -35.96 2.55
CA LYS A 256 -16.40 -36.53 3.81
C LYS A 256 -16.25 -35.57 4.99
N GLY A 257 -17.34 -35.37 5.74
CA GLY A 257 -17.38 -34.43 6.86
C GLY A 257 -17.83 -33.02 6.47
N THR A 258 -18.51 -32.90 5.33
CA THR A 258 -19.07 -31.63 4.87
C THR A 258 -20.26 -31.22 5.75
N ASN A 259 -20.27 -29.97 6.23
CA ASN A 259 -21.40 -29.40 6.96
C ASN A 259 -22.09 -28.37 6.06
N ILE A 260 -23.41 -28.46 5.93
CA ILE A 260 -24.22 -27.56 5.10
C ILE A 260 -25.28 -26.92 6.00
N ASP A 261 -25.18 -25.62 6.27
CA ASP A 261 -26.21 -24.85 6.97
C ASP A 261 -27.06 -24.07 5.97
N ILE A 262 -28.38 -24.28 6.01
CA ILE A 262 -29.31 -23.75 5.02
C ILE A 262 -30.31 -22.80 5.72
N ASP A 263 -30.18 -21.50 5.47
CA ASP A 263 -31.08 -20.50 6.02
C ASP A 263 -32.54 -20.73 5.59
N LYS A 264 -33.49 -20.26 6.40
CA LYS A 264 -34.91 -20.56 6.31
C LYS A 264 -35.57 -20.19 4.98
N ASP A 265 -35.07 -19.16 4.31
CA ASP A 265 -35.64 -18.64 3.06
C ASP A 265 -35.01 -19.30 1.81
N THR A 266 -33.87 -19.95 1.99
CA THR A 266 -33.14 -20.67 0.94
C THR A 266 -33.91 -21.88 0.42
N VAL A 267 -33.80 -22.13 -0.89
CA VAL A 267 -34.35 -23.34 -1.54
C VAL A 267 -33.33 -24.04 -2.42
N ILE A 268 -33.05 -25.29 -2.08
CA ILE A 268 -32.26 -26.21 -2.90
C ILE A 268 -33.20 -27.13 -3.66
N LYS A 269 -33.13 -27.12 -4.98
CA LYS A 269 -34.01 -27.94 -5.83
C LYS A 269 -33.58 -29.40 -5.84
N ASN A 270 -32.30 -29.68 -6.08
CA ASN A 270 -31.75 -31.03 -5.98
C ASN A 270 -30.48 -31.02 -5.12
N LEU A 271 -30.47 -31.83 -4.07
CA LEU A 271 -29.28 -32.13 -3.28
C LEU A 271 -28.86 -33.57 -3.56
N THR A 272 -27.60 -33.81 -3.87
CA THR A 272 -27.04 -35.16 -4.02
C THR A 272 -25.90 -35.34 -3.01
N LEU A 273 -25.99 -36.36 -2.16
CA LEU A 273 -24.98 -36.68 -1.16
C LEU A 273 -24.31 -38.01 -1.53
N ASN A 274 -23.11 -37.94 -2.12
CA ASN A 274 -22.27 -39.12 -2.35
C ASN A 274 -21.23 -39.31 -1.23
N GLY A 275 -20.86 -38.24 -0.52
CA GLY A 275 -19.98 -38.24 0.66
C GLY A 275 -20.74 -37.97 1.96
N ALA A 276 -20.08 -38.25 3.10
CA ALA A 276 -20.67 -38.02 4.42
C ALA A 276 -20.92 -36.53 4.67
N ALA A 277 -22.15 -36.16 5.04
CA ALA A 277 -22.54 -34.77 5.22
C ALA A 277 -23.63 -34.54 6.27
N GLU A 278 -23.50 -33.46 7.03
CA GLU A 278 -24.51 -32.97 7.97
C GLU A 278 -25.23 -31.75 7.37
N VAL A 279 -26.56 -31.84 7.22
CA VAL A 279 -27.38 -30.78 6.64
C VAL A 279 -28.28 -30.17 7.71
N THR A 280 -28.01 -28.92 8.06
CA THR A 280 -28.68 -28.18 9.14
C THR A 280 -29.45 -26.98 8.60
N GLY A 281 -30.21 -26.31 9.48
CA GLY A 281 -30.98 -25.13 9.11
C GLY A 281 -32.42 -25.43 8.73
N GLN A 282 -33.14 -24.40 8.27
CA GLN A 282 -34.59 -24.43 8.06
C GLN A 282 -35.00 -24.23 6.60
N GLY A 283 -34.03 -24.10 5.69
CA GLY A 283 -34.28 -23.98 4.25
C GLY A 283 -34.98 -25.19 3.66
N THR A 284 -35.43 -25.08 2.41
CA THR A 284 -36.24 -26.13 1.78
C THR A 284 -35.42 -26.89 0.75
N ILE A 285 -35.30 -28.20 0.93
CA ILE A 285 -34.71 -29.12 -0.05
C ILE A 285 -35.86 -29.82 -0.76
N LYS A 286 -36.04 -29.59 -2.06
CA LYS A 286 -37.15 -30.23 -2.81
C LYS A 286 -36.90 -31.70 -3.06
N THR A 287 -35.69 -32.07 -3.44
CA THR A 287 -35.30 -33.47 -3.63
C THR A 287 -33.89 -33.70 -3.10
N ALA A 288 -33.72 -34.69 -2.24
CA ALA A 288 -32.42 -35.19 -1.81
C ALA A 288 -32.20 -36.61 -2.34
N ASN A 289 -31.09 -36.82 -3.06
CA ASN A 289 -30.58 -38.14 -3.45
C ASN A 289 -29.40 -38.48 -2.54
N VAL A 290 -29.52 -39.53 -1.75
CA VAL A 290 -28.53 -39.91 -0.74
C VAL A 290 -27.95 -41.27 -1.11
N ASN A 291 -26.65 -41.29 -1.35
CA ASN A 291 -25.87 -42.45 -1.80
C ASN A 291 -24.75 -42.80 -0.79
N THR A 292 -24.90 -42.35 0.45
CA THR A 292 -23.96 -42.54 1.58
C THR A 292 -24.72 -42.98 2.82
N ASP A 293 -24.10 -43.80 3.66
CA ASP A 293 -24.69 -44.29 4.92
C ASP A 293 -24.63 -43.23 6.05
N ASP A 294 -23.74 -42.24 5.92
CA ASP A 294 -23.45 -41.26 6.97
C ASP A 294 -23.96 -39.88 6.57
N TYR A 295 -25.19 -39.57 6.96
CA TYR A 295 -25.83 -38.30 6.67
C TYR A 295 -26.84 -37.90 7.75
N SER A 296 -27.08 -36.60 7.89
CA SER A 296 -28.15 -36.07 8.74
C SER A 296 -28.89 -34.91 8.05
N PHE A 297 -30.18 -34.76 8.39
CA PHE A 297 -31.02 -33.63 7.98
C PHE A 297 -31.72 -33.07 9.22
N GLU A 298 -31.50 -31.80 9.56
CA GLU A 298 -32.28 -31.11 10.59
C GLU A 298 -33.73 -30.94 10.15
N LYS A 299 -33.94 -30.54 8.88
CA LYS A 299 -35.25 -30.49 8.22
C LYS A 299 -35.26 -31.47 7.06
N GLU A 300 -36.18 -32.42 7.11
CA GLU A 300 -36.34 -33.42 6.06
C GLU A 300 -36.68 -32.77 4.70
N PRO A 301 -36.07 -33.26 3.59
CA PRO A 301 -36.40 -32.82 2.25
C PRO A 301 -37.85 -33.19 1.86
N GLU A 302 -38.46 -32.44 0.95
CA GLU A 302 -39.82 -32.73 0.47
C GLU A 302 -39.91 -34.11 -0.22
N LYS A 303 -38.81 -34.52 -0.86
CA LYS A 303 -38.63 -35.85 -1.44
C LYS A 303 -37.23 -36.38 -1.08
N LYS A 304 -37.17 -37.56 -0.47
CA LYS A 304 -35.91 -38.26 -0.18
C LYS A 304 -35.81 -39.55 -0.98
N VAL A 305 -34.69 -39.73 -1.68
CA VAL A 305 -34.33 -40.95 -2.41
C VAL A 305 -33.03 -41.48 -1.80
N VAL A 306 -33.03 -42.71 -1.31
CA VAL A 306 -31.86 -43.36 -0.73
C VAL A 306 -31.53 -44.58 -1.57
N ASP A 307 -30.29 -44.69 -2.06
CA ASP A 307 -29.84 -45.79 -2.94
C ASP A 307 -30.75 -46.05 -4.14
N GLY A 308 -31.31 -44.99 -4.71
CA GLY A 308 -32.23 -45.05 -5.86
C GLY A 308 -33.67 -45.45 -5.53
N GLU A 309 -34.01 -45.68 -4.26
CA GLU A 309 -35.37 -45.94 -3.79
C GLU A 309 -35.98 -44.73 -3.08
N GLU A 310 -37.20 -44.34 -3.47
CA GLU A 310 -37.90 -43.23 -2.82
C GLU A 310 -38.40 -43.65 -1.44
N VAL A 311 -37.93 -42.95 -0.40
CA VAL A 311 -38.36 -43.14 0.97
C VAL A 311 -39.68 -42.37 1.16
N LYS A 312 -40.80 -43.10 1.11
CA LYS A 312 -42.11 -42.52 1.39
C LYS A 312 -42.31 -42.42 2.89
N GLU A 313 -42.53 -41.21 3.41
CA GLU A 313 -42.99 -41.05 4.79
C GLU A 313 -44.26 -41.88 5.03
N GLU A 314 -44.25 -42.68 6.10
CA GLU A 314 -45.48 -43.17 6.69
C GLU A 314 -46.27 -41.95 7.18
N LYS A 315 -47.38 -41.64 6.50
CA LYS A 315 -48.44 -40.78 7.06
C LYS A 315 -48.85 -41.34 8.42
N LYS A 316 -48.34 -40.77 9.51
CA LYS A 316 -48.97 -40.91 10.82
C LYS A 316 -50.38 -40.31 10.71
N THR A 317 -51.37 -41.19 10.68
CA THR A 317 -52.78 -40.85 10.78
C THR A 317 -53.00 -40.06 12.07
N SER A 318 -53.39 -38.79 11.93
CA SER A 318 -53.81 -37.94 13.03
C SER A 318 -55.10 -38.47 13.65
N GLY A 319 -54.97 -39.20 14.77
CA GLY A 319 -56.06 -39.37 15.73
C GLY A 319 -56.23 -38.06 16.48
N GLY A 320 -57.45 -37.51 16.46
CA GLY A 320 -57.79 -36.26 17.15
C GLY A 320 -57.51 -36.33 18.64
N GLY A 321 -56.59 -35.47 19.10
CA GLY A 321 -56.33 -35.15 20.49
C GLY A 321 -55.97 -33.69 20.58
N SER A 322 -56.78 -32.91 21.29
CA SER A 322 -56.54 -31.51 21.60
C SER A 322 -55.20 -31.33 22.33
N SER A 323 -54.21 -30.68 21.70
CA SER A 323 -53.08 -30.05 22.39
C SER A 323 -52.87 -28.64 21.82
N GLY A 324 -52.65 -27.67 22.71
CA GLY A 324 -52.31 -26.29 22.35
C GLY A 324 -51.01 -26.21 21.54
N PRO A 325 -50.58 -25.00 21.14
CA PRO A 325 -49.41 -24.84 20.27
C PRO A 325 -48.21 -25.58 20.88
N THR A 326 -47.67 -26.55 20.15
CA THR A 326 -46.49 -27.31 20.55
C THR A 326 -45.31 -26.34 20.57
N ARG A 327 -44.82 -25.98 21.77
CA ARG A 327 -43.56 -25.23 21.92
C ARG A 327 -42.43 -26.03 21.27
N ARG A 328 -41.76 -25.45 20.28
CA ARG A 328 -40.57 -26.01 19.61
C ARG A 328 -39.33 -25.60 20.39
N ALA A 329 -38.46 -26.56 20.69
CA ALA A 329 -37.18 -26.26 21.35
C ALA A 329 -36.18 -25.64 20.37
N SER A 330 -35.44 -24.63 20.83
CA SER A 330 -34.32 -24.03 20.12
C SER A 330 -33.20 -25.05 19.87
N THR A 331 -32.37 -24.78 18.86
CA THR A 331 -31.13 -25.52 18.62
C THR A 331 -29.93 -24.67 19.05
N TYR A 332 -28.82 -25.32 19.36
CA TYR A 332 -27.62 -24.69 19.90
C TYR A 332 -26.38 -25.34 19.29
N LYS A 333 -25.29 -24.59 19.20
CA LYS A 333 -23.99 -25.07 18.70
C LYS A 333 -22.85 -24.64 19.61
N PHE A 334 -21.78 -25.43 19.57
CA PHE A 334 -20.50 -25.08 20.15
C PHE A 334 -19.64 -24.36 19.09
N HIS A 335 -18.82 -23.42 19.54
CA HIS A 335 -17.76 -22.80 18.76
C HIS A 335 -16.51 -22.73 19.66
N PHE A 336 -15.34 -23.04 19.08
CA PHE A 336 -14.07 -23.10 19.79
C PHE A 336 -13.11 -22.07 19.22
N GLU A 337 -12.58 -21.23 20.09
CA GLU A 337 -11.48 -20.32 19.79
C GLU A 337 -10.21 -21.00 20.30
N ILE A 338 -9.54 -21.76 19.41
CA ILE A 338 -8.29 -22.45 19.72
C ILE A 338 -7.14 -21.45 19.47
N PRO A 339 -6.25 -21.22 20.45
CA PRO A 339 -5.07 -20.37 20.26
C PRO A 339 -4.12 -20.98 19.21
N GLY A 340 -3.29 -20.15 18.58
CA GLY A 340 -2.43 -20.57 17.46
C GLY A 340 -1.51 -21.76 17.80
N GLU A 341 -0.61 -21.58 18.77
CA GLU A 341 0.25 -22.66 19.26
C GLU A 341 -0.19 -23.11 20.65
N ILE A 342 -0.33 -24.43 20.84
CA ILE A 342 -0.53 -25.07 22.14
C ILE A 342 0.67 -25.96 22.39
N VAL A 343 1.37 -25.76 23.50
CA VAL A 343 2.62 -26.46 23.81
C VAL A 343 2.40 -27.45 24.96
N GLU A 344 3.01 -28.63 24.87
CA GLU A 344 2.97 -29.62 25.95
C GLU A 344 3.50 -29.03 27.27
N GLY A 345 2.84 -29.35 28.38
CA GLY A 345 3.18 -28.86 29.71
C GLY A 345 2.69 -27.44 30.03
N GLU A 346 2.31 -26.65 29.02
CA GLU A 346 1.81 -25.28 29.21
C GLU A 346 0.27 -25.23 29.35
N GLU A 347 -0.22 -24.20 30.03
CA GLU A 347 -1.67 -23.94 30.14
C GLU A 347 -2.10 -23.07 28.96
N ALA A 348 -2.97 -23.63 28.10
CA ALA A 348 -3.61 -22.91 27.01
C ALA A 348 -5.04 -22.53 27.38
N GLU A 349 -5.51 -21.36 26.95
CA GLU A 349 -6.90 -20.94 27.12
C GLU A 349 -7.67 -21.13 25.82
N ILE A 350 -8.71 -21.97 25.84
CA ILE A 350 -9.59 -22.23 24.70
C ILE A 350 -10.94 -21.57 25.00
N GLY A 351 -11.36 -20.65 24.14
CA GLY A 351 -12.67 -20.02 24.25
C GLY A 351 -13.77 -20.99 23.80
N VAL A 352 -14.60 -21.46 24.73
CA VAL A 352 -15.73 -22.36 24.41
C VAL A 352 -17.03 -21.55 24.42
N THR A 353 -17.54 -21.26 23.24
CA THR A 353 -18.81 -20.55 23.06
C THR A 353 -19.93 -21.55 22.81
N PHE A 354 -20.97 -21.50 23.63
CA PHE A 354 -22.22 -22.23 23.38
C PHE A 354 -23.35 -21.24 23.13
N ALA A 355 -23.91 -21.27 21.93
CA ALA A 355 -24.88 -20.28 21.48
C ALA A 355 -26.07 -20.92 20.78
N THR A 356 -27.21 -20.24 20.84
CA THR A 356 -28.39 -20.58 20.05
C THR A 356 -28.02 -20.53 18.57
N ASN A 357 -28.20 -21.65 17.88
CA ASN A 357 -28.08 -21.72 16.43
C ASN A 357 -29.38 -21.24 15.79
N VAL A 358 -30.51 -21.83 16.20
CA VAL A 358 -31.86 -21.41 15.77
C VAL A 358 -32.75 -21.19 16.99
N LYS A 359 -33.17 -19.93 17.19
CA LYS A 359 -34.09 -19.54 18.26
C LYS A 359 -35.51 -20.02 17.97
N ARG A 360 -36.14 -20.70 18.93
CA ARG A 360 -37.55 -21.15 18.89
C ARG A 360 -38.29 -20.80 20.19
N ASP A 361 -39.27 -21.59 20.60
CA ASP A 361 -40.24 -21.26 21.66
C ASP A 361 -39.73 -21.55 23.09
N SER A 362 -38.77 -22.46 23.23
CA SER A 362 -38.22 -22.87 24.53
C SER A 362 -36.80 -23.38 24.38
N GLY A 363 -36.01 -23.35 25.45
CA GLY A 363 -34.73 -24.07 25.49
C GLY A 363 -34.86 -25.40 26.24
N TYR A 364 -33.80 -25.78 26.94
CA TYR A 364 -33.70 -27.03 27.70
C TYR A 364 -33.45 -26.75 29.18
N GLU A 365 -34.09 -27.52 30.05
CA GLU A 365 -33.92 -27.42 31.50
C GLU A 365 -32.97 -28.52 31.98
N GLY A 366 -32.19 -28.25 33.03
CA GLY A 366 -31.35 -29.27 33.68
C GLY A 366 -30.27 -29.89 32.79
N VAL A 367 -29.60 -29.11 31.95
CA VAL A 367 -28.54 -29.61 31.06
C VAL A 367 -27.13 -29.33 31.59
N ARG A 368 -26.13 -30.03 31.08
CA ARG A 368 -24.70 -29.78 31.32
C ARG A 368 -23.87 -30.20 30.10
N PHE A 369 -22.62 -29.75 30.00
CA PHE A 369 -21.74 -30.20 28.91
C PHE A 369 -20.96 -31.41 29.38
N LYS A 370 -20.95 -32.46 28.58
CA LYS A 370 -20.07 -33.62 28.75
C LYS A 370 -18.95 -33.50 27.74
N PHE A 371 -17.72 -33.73 28.18
CA PHE A 371 -16.56 -33.76 27.30
C PHE A 371 -15.77 -35.04 27.53
N SER A 372 -15.20 -35.61 26.47
CA SER A 372 -14.42 -36.82 26.53
C SER A 372 -13.35 -36.84 25.45
N LYS A 373 -12.11 -37.13 25.83
CA LYS A 373 -11.00 -37.41 24.92
C LYS A 373 -11.26 -38.75 24.26
N THR A 374 -11.40 -38.74 22.95
CA THR A 374 -11.60 -39.95 22.15
C THR A 374 -10.31 -40.47 21.54
N ASP A 375 -9.34 -39.58 21.28
CA ASP A 375 -8.02 -39.93 20.75
C ASP A 375 -6.95 -38.93 21.21
N GLY A 376 -5.68 -39.34 21.17
CA GLY A 376 -4.51 -38.51 21.44
C GLY A 376 -3.61 -39.01 22.58
N PRO A 377 -2.33 -38.59 22.58
CA PRO A 377 -1.31 -39.06 23.53
C PRO A 377 -1.60 -38.60 24.97
N GLY A 378 -0.84 -39.09 25.96
CA GLY A 378 -0.88 -38.60 27.34
C GLY A 378 -2.24 -38.38 28.01
N ASP A 379 -2.35 -37.33 28.82
CA ASP A 379 -3.52 -36.81 29.54
C ASP A 379 -3.79 -35.36 29.12
N ALA A 380 -5.08 -34.99 29.03
CA ALA A 380 -5.52 -33.60 28.87
C ALA A 380 -6.28 -33.16 30.13
N ILE A 381 -5.84 -32.09 30.78
CA ILE A 381 -6.41 -31.55 32.01
C ILE A 381 -7.21 -30.30 31.66
N PHE A 382 -8.50 -30.31 31.99
CA PHE A 382 -9.44 -29.21 31.72
C PHE A 382 -9.82 -28.52 33.01
N ALA A 383 -9.67 -27.20 33.05
CA ALA A 383 -10.08 -26.35 34.16
C ALA A 383 -10.94 -25.19 33.64
N ALA A 384 -12.13 -25.02 34.20
CA ALA A 384 -13.00 -23.88 33.89
C ALA A 384 -13.70 -23.40 35.16
N THR A 385 -14.08 -22.12 35.21
CA THR A 385 -14.79 -21.54 36.35
C THR A 385 -16.14 -21.00 35.89
N ASP A 386 -17.22 -21.33 36.58
CA ASP A 386 -18.55 -20.79 36.25
C ASP A 386 -18.71 -19.32 36.67
N SER A 387 -19.83 -18.72 36.29
CA SER A 387 -20.17 -17.32 36.62
C SER A 387 -20.34 -17.04 38.13
N LYS A 388 -20.36 -18.08 38.98
CA LYS A 388 -20.42 -17.97 40.44
C LYS A 388 -19.06 -18.21 41.10
N GLY A 389 -18.00 -18.45 40.32
CA GLY A 389 -16.67 -18.71 40.83
C GLY A 389 -16.44 -20.16 41.25
N ASN A 390 -17.31 -21.10 40.88
CA ASN A 390 -17.09 -22.52 41.17
C ASN A 390 -16.13 -23.13 40.14
N PRO A 391 -15.02 -23.75 40.57
CA PRO A 391 -14.08 -24.40 39.67
C PRO A 391 -14.57 -25.80 39.27
N TYR A 392 -14.37 -26.13 38.00
CA TYR A 392 -14.59 -27.43 37.40
C TYR A 392 -13.25 -27.92 36.85
N LEU A 393 -12.81 -29.09 37.31
CA LEU A 393 -11.55 -29.72 36.90
C LEU A 393 -11.83 -31.15 36.47
N ALA A 394 -11.30 -31.55 35.33
CA ALA A 394 -11.34 -32.94 34.90
C ALA A 394 -10.11 -33.33 34.09
N THR A 395 -9.86 -34.63 33.97
CA THR A 395 -8.74 -35.18 33.20
C THR A 395 -9.30 -36.18 32.20
N ASN A 396 -9.02 -35.94 30.91
CA ASN A 396 -9.51 -36.66 29.73
C ASN A 396 -11.03 -36.64 29.53
N GLU A 397 -11.83 -36.79 30.57
CA GLU A 397 -13.29 -36.76 30.50
C GLU A 397 -13.89 -36.08 31.72
N GLY A 398 -15.04 -35.42 31.54
CA GLY A 398 -15.71 -34.74 32.62
C GLY A 398 -16.99 -34.03 32.21
N TYR A 399 -17.46 -33.19 33.13
CA TYR A 399 -18.63 -32.35 32.93
C TYR A 399 -18.31 -30.90 33.25
N TRP A 400 -18.85 -30.01 32.43
CA TRP A 400 -18.92 -28.58 32.72
C TRP A 400 -20.36 -28.19 33.07
N GLY A 401 -20.51 -27.52 34.22
CA GLY A 401 -21.79 -27.14 34.81
C GLY A 401 -22.13 -27.91 36.09
N PRO A 402 -23.05 -27.40 36.92
CA PRO A 402 -23.45 -28.03 38.18
C PRO A 402 -23.99 -29.45 37.96
N GLY A 403 -23.80 -30.32 38.96
CA GLY A 403 -24.25 -31.71 38.88
C GLY A 403 -25.78 -31.87 38.70
N SER A 404 -26.56 -30.88 39.14
CA SER A 404 -28.01 -30.79 38.91
C SER A 404 -28.41 -30.26 37.52
N GLY A 405 -27.43 -29.90 36.68
CA GLY A 405 -27.66 -29.17 35.45
C GLY A 405 -28.05 -27.70 35.68
N PHE A 406 -28.15 -26.97 34.57
CA PHE A 406 -28.61 -25.59 34.51
C PHE A 406 -29.57 -25.42 33.32
N ASP A 407 -30.43 -24.41 33.40
CA ASP A 407 -31.42 -24.16 32.35
C ASP A 407 -30.83 -23.24 31.28
N ILE A 408 -31.03 -23.62 30.02
CA ILE A 408 -30.73 -22.77 28.87
C ILE A 408 -32.04 -22.22 28.29
N PRO A 409 -32.23 -20.89 28.23
CA PRO A 409 -33.38 -20.27 27.60
C PRO A 409 -33.36 -20.43 26.07
N ALA A 410 -34.49 -20.17 25.41
CA ALA A 410 -34.64 -20.29 23.97
C ALA A 410 -33.62 -19.46 23.16
N GLU A 411 -33.12 -18.37 23.74
CA GLU A 411 -32.02 -17.56 23.21
C GLU A 411 -30.94 -17.50 24.27
N TYR A 412 -29.79 -18.08 23.97
CA TYR A 412 -28.66 -18.23 24.87
C TYR A 412 -27.37 -17.98 24.10
N THR A 413 -26.44 -17.29 24.72
CA THR A 413 -25.05 -17.25 24.27
C THR A 413 -24.18 -17.10 25.51
N ALA A 414 -23.15 -17.92 25.61
CA ALA A 414 -22.15 -17.80 26.65
C ALA A 414 -20.81 -18.34 26.14
N THR A 415 -19.77 -17.56 26.36
CA THR A 415 -18.38 -17.98 26.14
C THR A 415 -17.74 -18.23 27.49
N THR A 416 -17.13 -19.40 27.65
CA THR A 416 -16.37 -19.75 28.84
C THR A 416 -14.93 -20.04 28.44
N PRO A 417 -13.93 -19.37 29.07
CA PRO A 417 -12.54 -19.72 28.86
C PRO A 417 -12.23 -21.04 29.59
N TRP A 418 -11.74 -22.03 28.83
CA TRP A 418 -11.30 -23.31 29.36
C TRP A 418 -9.78 -23.31 29.36
N LYS A 419 -9.19 -23.45 30.54
CA LYS A 419 -7.76 -23.66 30.71
C LYS A 419 -7.47 -25.14 30.49
N VAL A 420 -6.64 -25.45 29.51
CA VAL A 420 -6.31 -26.82 29.12
C VAL A 420 -4.80 -27.01 29.17
N THR A 421 -4.36 -28.08 29.80
CA THR A 421 -2.95 -28.50 29.80
C THR A 421 -2.84 -29.91 29.28
N PHE A 422 -1.94 -30.12 28.34
CA PHE A 422 -1.62 -31.41 27.75
C PHE A 422 -0.25 -31.84 28.24
N ASN A 423 -0.06 -33.06 28.69
CA ASN A 423 1.24 -33.50 29.22
C ASN A 423 2.18 -34.13 28.18
N GLU A 424 1.69 -34.36 26.96
CA GLU A 424 2.45 -34.93 25.84
C GLU A 424 2.06 -34.23 24.54
N ALA A 425 3.02 -34.03 23.65
CA ALA A 425 2.80 -33.50 22.31
C ALA A 425 2.11 -34.52 21.38
N GLY A 426 1.30 -34.02 20.47
CA GLY A 426 0.60 -34.78 19.42
C GLY A 426 -0.81 -34.28 19.16
N THR A 427 -1.56 -35.03 18.35
CA THR A 427 -2.93 -34.67 17.98
C THR A 427 -3.93 -35.26 18.95
N TYR A 428 -4.79 -34.42 19.52
CA TYR A 428 -5.86 -34.79 20.44
C TYR A 428 -7.22 -34.59 19.81
N THR A 429 -8.13 -35.54 20.01
CA THR A 429 -9.53 -35.44 19.56
C THR A 429 -10.46 -35.52 20.76
N PHE A 430 -11.37 -34.56 20.88
CA PHE A 430 -12.38 -34.52 21.93
C PHE A 430 -13.79 -34.48 21.36
N VAL A 431 -14.70 -35.19 22.01
CA VAL A 431 -16.13 -35.06 21.77
C VAL A 431 -16.75 -34.27 22.91
N ILE A 432 -17.51 -33.23 22.56
CA ILE A 432 -18.28 -32.40 23.49
C ILE A 432 -19.75 -32.51 23.13
N SER A 433 -20.59 -32.80 24.12
CA SER A 433 -22.04 -32.95 23.93
C SER A 433 -22.83 -32.20 25.00
N LEU A 434 -23.99 -31.67 24.62
CA LEU A 434 -25.00 -31.24 25.58
C LEU A 434 -25.74 -32.48 26.10
N VAL A 435 -25.74 -32.71 27.41
CA VAL A 435 -26.43 -33.85 28.02
C VAL A 435 -27.44 -33.40 29.07
N ASP A 436 -28.49 -34.19 29.23
CA ASP A 436 -29.45 -34.08 30.33
C ASP A 436 -28.75 -34.51 31.63
N ALA A 437 -28.80 -33.67 32.68
CA ALA A 437 -27.99 -33.89 33.88
C ALA A 437 -28.40 -35.12 34.70
N ASP A 438 -29.66 -35.55 34.60
CA ASP A 438 -30.18 -36.71 35.33
C ASP A 438 -29.96 -38.03 34.58
N THR A 439 -30.11 -38.02 33.26
CA THR A 439 -30.09 -39.23 32.43
C THR A 439 -28.81 -39.42 31.63
N ASP A 440 -27.97 -38.40 31.52
CA ASP A 440 -26.73 -38.37 30.74
C ASP A 440 -26.91 -38.61 29.22
N ASN A 441 -28.17 -38.56 28.74
CA ASN A 441 -28.49 -38.69 27.33
C ASN A 441 -28.17 -37.39 26.60
N VAL A 442 -27.65 -37.51 25.37
CA VAL A 442 -27.41 -36.36 24.50
C VAL A 442 -28.74 -35.68 24.16
N VAL A 443 -28.79 -34.37 24.42
CA VAL A 443 -29.99 -33.55 24.19
C VAL A 443 -30.00 -33.10 22.74
N ALA A 444 -31.06 -33.46 22.03
CA ALA A 444 -31.30 -33.06 20.63
C ALA A 444 -30.13 -33.36 19.66
N GLY A 445 -29.32 -34.39 19.96
CA GLY A 445 -28.17 -34.77 19.14
C GLY A 445 -27.02 -33.75 19.17
N ILE A 446 -27.06 -32.74 20.05
CA ILE A 446 -26.06 -31.67 20.09
C ILE A 446 -24.73 -32.25 20.60
N THR A 447 -23.86 -32.55 19.64
CA THR A 447 -22.53 -33.06 19.84
C THR A 447 -21.60 -32.45 18.81
N THR A 448 -20.34 -32.26 19.16
CA THR A 448 -19.30 -31.76 18.27
C THR A 448 -17.99 -32.47 18.57
N THR A 449 -17.16 -32.59 17.55
CA THR A 449 -15.78 -33.07 17.70
C THR A 449 -14.84 -31.89 17.52
N VAL A 450 -13.80 -31.81 18.33
CA VAL A 450 -12.72 -30.81 18.19
C VAL A 450 -11.37 -31.52 18.20
N THR A 451 -10.52 -31.15 17.26
CA THR A 451 -9.15 -31.66 17.15
C THR A 451 -8.18 -30.55 17.50
N VAL A 452 -7.20 -30.86 18.35
CA VAL A 452 -6.17 -29.92 18.81
C VAL A 452 -4.80 -30.54 18.54
N GLU A 453 -3.93 -29.80 17.85
CA GLU A 453 -2.51 -30.15 17.72
C GLU A 453 -1.73 -29.54 18.89
N VAL A 454 -1.02 -30.39 19.62
CA VAL A 454 -0.15 -29.99 20.75
C VAL A 454 1.29 -30.17 20.32
N LEU A 455 2.04 -29.09 20.40
CA LEU A 455 3.42 -28.99 19.94
C LEU A 455 4.40 -29.35 21.05
N LYS A 456 5.54 -29.93 20.65
CA LYS A 456 6.63 -30.27 21.56
C LYS A 456 7.42 -29.03 21.96
N SER A 457 7.67 -28.84 23.26
CA SER A 457 8.51 -27.75 23.76
C SER A 457 9.99 -27.98 23.42
N ILE A 458 10.74 -26.91 23.18
CA ILE A 458 12.18 -26.98 22.87
C ILE A 458 12.99 -26.51 24.08
N GLU A 459 13.65 -27.47 24.70
CA GLU A 459 14.59 -27.26 25.81
C GLU A 459 16.00 -26.95 25.29
N ARG A 460 16.69 -26.02 25.96
CA ARG A 460 18.03 -25.57 25.57
C ARG A 460 19.00 -25.56 26.76
N SER A 461 20.23 -26.01 26.51
CA SER A 461 21.36 -25.89 27.44
C SER A 461 22.15 -24.62 27.20
N ASN A 462 22.84 -24.10 28.21
CA ASN A 462 23.68 -22.89 28.10
C ASN A 462 24.84 -23.02 27.09
N ASP A 463 25.20 -24.25 26.70
CA ASP A 463 26.28 -24.52 25.75
C ASP A 463 25.76 -24.85 24.34
N ASP A 464 24.45 -24.71 24.08
CA ASP A 464 23.86 -25.13 22.80
C ASP A 464 24.23 -24.18 21.65
N ILE A 465 24.21 -22.86 21.88
CA ILE A 465 24.51 -21.89 20.82
C ILE A 465 25.98 -21.48 20.84
N LYS A 466 26.61 -21.55 19.67
CA LYS A 466 28.04 -21.25 19.47
C LYS A 466 28.25 -20.42 18.22
N GLN A 467 29.47 -19.90 18.04
CA GLN A 467 29.87 -19.36 16.76
C GLN A 467 29.89 -20.46 15.70
N ASP A 468 29.55 -20.10 14.46
CA ASP A 468 29.67 -21.01 13.33
C ASP A 468 31.13 -21.51 13.15
N PRO A 469 31.35 -22.71 12.58
CA PRO A 469 32.69 -23.27 12.40
C PRO A 469 33.61 -22.42 11.49
N GLY A 470 33.03 -21.52 10.68
CA GLY A 470 33.75 -20.59 9.83
C GLY A 470 34.29 -19.35 10.55
N TYR A 471 33.94 -19.17 11.83
CA TYR A 471 34.26 -17.98 12.62
C TYR A 471 33.79 -16.69 11.93
N THR A 472 32.57 -16.72 11.40
CA THR A 472 31.97 -15.55 10.75
C THR A 472 31.80 -14.43 11.76
N GLY A 473 32.25 -13.23 11.37
CA GLY A 473 32.33 -12.05 12.24
C GLY A 473 33.69 -11.91 12.96
N GLY A 474 34.60 -12.86 12.75
CA GLY A 474 35.98 -12.83 13.25
C GLY A 474 36.25 -13.82 14.39
N THR A 475 37.53 -14.10 14.63
CA THR A 475 37.98 -15.07 15.65
C THR A 475 37.96 -14.54 17.08
N GLU A 476 37.73 -13.24 17.25
CA GLU A 476 37.74 -12.56 18.55
C GLU A 476 36.33 -12.43 19.17
N LEU A 477 35.30 -12.97 18.51
CA LEU A 477 33.93 -12.96 19.05
C LEU A 477 33.79 -13.98 20.19
N GLU A 478 33.19 -13.57 21.31
CA GLU A 478 32.86 -14.47 22.43
C GLU A 478 31.36 -14.68 22.56
N TYR A 479 30.92 -15.94 22.56
CA TYR A 479 29.51 -16.34 22.61
C TYR A 479 29.14 -16.84 24.00
N SER A 480 28.07 -16.30 24.59
CA SER A 480 27.51 -16.73 25.86
C SER A 480 25.99 -16.85 25.76
N PHE A 481 25.46 -18.06 25.97
CA PHE A 481 24.03 -18.35 25.81
C PHE A 481 23.39 -18.77 27.13
N GLU A 482 22.23 -18.21 27.43
CA GLU A 482 21.38 -18.59 28.56
C GLU A 482 20.16 -19.37 28.05
N GLY A 483 20.17 -20.69 28.23
CA GLY A 483 19.16 -21.59 27.66
C GLY A 483 17.75 -21.36 28.20
N THR A 484 17.63 -21.00 29.48
CA THR A 484 16.33 -20.74 30.13
C THR A 484 15.62 -19.50 29.58
N THR A 485 16.38 -18.42 29.32
CA THR A 485 15.83 -17.16 28.79
C THR A 485 15.97 -17.06 27.27
N LYS A 486 16.60 -18.05 26.64
CA LYS A 486 16.93 -18.10 25.21
C LYS A 486 17.63 -16.82 24.73
N THR A 487 18.55 -16.31 25.54
CA THR A 487 19.31 -15.10 25.24
C THR A 487 20.76 -15.44 24.92
N LEU A 488 21.19 -15.11 23.70
CA LEU A 488 22.57 -15.17 23.24
C LEU A 488 23.20 -13.78 23.38
N THR A 489 24.38 -13.71 23.98
CA THR A 489 25.26 -12.52 23.95
C THR A 489 26.51 -12.85 23.16
N ILE A 490 26.83 -12.01 22.18
CA ILE A 490 28.04 -12.06 21.37
C ILE A 490 28.83 -10.79 21.68
N ASP A 491 30.01 -10.94 22.27
CA ASP A 491 30.91 -9.83 22.57
C ASP A 491 31.94 -9.69 21.44
N ALA A 492 31.97 -8.52 20.80
CA ALA A 492 32.93 -8.22 19.73
C ALA A 492 34.28 -7.69 20.24
N ASN A 493 34.46 -7.51 21.55
CA ASN A 493 35.73 -7.14 22.19
C ASN A 493 36.37 -5.87 21.61
N ASN A 494 35.55 -4.87 21.25
CA ASN A 494 35.93 -3.63 20.55
C ASN A 494 36.50 -3.85 19.14
N GLY A 495 36.32 -5.04 18.56
CA GLY A 495 36.75 -5.40 17.22
C GLY A 495 35.84 -4.82 16.14
N ILE A 496 36.41 -4.59 14.96
CA ILE A 496 35.67 -4.20 13.75
C ILE A 496 35.15 -5.47 13.08
N LEU A 497 33.86 -5.54 12.78
CA LEU A 497 33.28 -6.69 12.09
C LEU A 497 33.72 -6.68 10.62
N PRO A 498 34.30 -7.78 10.12
CA PRO A 498 34.83 -7.82 8.76
C PRO A 498 33.73 -7.75 7.70
N TYR A 499 34.06 -7.16 6.54
CA TYR A 499 33.19 -7.10 5.38
C TYR A 499 33.45 -8.29 4.46
N TYR A 500 32.41 -9.10 4.20
CA TYR A 500 32.52 -10.26 3.34
C TYR A 500 32.13 -9.90 1.91
N LEU A 501 33.11 -9.83 1.02
CA LEU A 501 32.87 -9.60 -0.41
C LEU A 501 31.95 -10.68 -1.00
N GLN A 502 31.16 -10.30 -2.01
CA GLN A 502 30.30 -11.21 -2.78
C GLN A 502 31.16 -12.11 -3.71
N GLN A 503 31.89 -13.09 -3.14
CA GLN A 503 32.58 -14.14 -3.90
C GLN A 503 32.38 -15.52 -3.28
N GLY A 504 31.98 -16.49 -4.10
CA GLY A 504 31.43 -17.78 -3.68
C GLY A 504 32.24 -18.62 -2.68
N ALA A 505 31.89 -18.47 -1.39
CA ALA A 505 31.81 -19.49 -0.34
C ALA A 505 31.05 -18.92 0.88
N ILE A 506 30.44 -19.77 1.70
CA ILE A 506 29.58 -19.37 2.84
C ILE A 506 30.36 -18.65 3.95
N PRO A 507 29.90 -17.46 4.41
CA PRO A 507 28.82 -16.63 3.84
C PRO A 507 29.35 -15.63 2.78
N PRO A 508 28.92 -15.67 1.49
CA PRO A 508 29.37 -14.69 0.50
C PRO A 508 28.22 -13.78 0.11
N ARG A 509 28.09 -12.63 0.78
CA ARG A 509 27.19 -11.53 0.42
C ARG A 509 27.80 -10.26 0.98
N GLY A 510 27.83 -9.19 0.18
CA GLY A 510 28.44 -7.91 0.51
C GLY A 510 27.82 -7.27 1.75
N ALA A 511 28.27 -7.67 2.93
CA ALA A 511 27.86 -7.14 4.22
C ALA A 511 28.82 -7.65 5.31
N ASN A 512 28.67 -7.08 6.51
CA ASN A 512 29.28 -7.58 7.73
C ASN A 512 28.35 -8.62 8.35
N TRP A 513 28.87 -9.81 8.67
CA TRP A 513 28.08 -10.93 9.16
C TRP A 513 28.58 -11.41 10.52
N ILE A 514 27.66 -11.93 11.33
CA ILE A 514 27.96 -12.84 12.44
C ILE A 514 27.33 -14.21 12.14
N GLY A 515 28.01 -15.29 12.49
CA GLY A 515 27.54 -16.66 12.24
C GLY A 515 27.25 -17.42 13.53
N ILE A 516 26.09 -18.05 13.57
CA ILE A 516 25.54 -18.73 14.74
C ILE A 516 25.30 -20.19 14.39
N GLU A 517 25.74 -21.10 15.27
CA GLU A 517 25.44 -22.54 15.23
C GLU A 517 24.47 -22.89 16.36
N ILE A 518 23.36 -23.56 16.03
CA ILE A 518 22.39 -24.10 16.99
C ILE A 518 22.05 -25.57 16.68
N PRO A 519 21.89 -26.44 17.70
CA PRO A 519 21.42 -27.81 17.52
C PRO A 519 19.99 -27.87 16.98
N VAL A 520 19.74 -28.76 16.03
CA VAL A 520 18.40 -29.06 15.52
C VAL A 520 17.73 -30.07 16.46
N PRO A 521 16.49 -29.82 16.93
CA PRO A 521 15.75 -30.80 17.73
C PRO A 521 15.60 -32.15 17.00
N GLU A 522 15.76 -33.25 17.74
CA GLU A 522 15.60 -34.60 17.19
C GLU A 522 14.20 -34.79 16.60
N GLY A 523 14.09 -35.21 15.34
CA GLY A 523 12.82 -35.49 14.66
C GLY A 523 12.34 -34.39 13.72
N VAL A 524 12.98 -33.21 13.71
CA VAL A 524 12.66 -32.11 12.80
C VAL A 524 12.98 -32.45 11.36
N ASP A 525 12.04 -32.20 10.45
CA ASP A 525 12.29 -32.15 9.01
C ASP A 525 12.86 -30.78 8.64
N THR A 526 14.18 -30.72 8.46
CA THR A 526 14.91 -29.48 8.14
C THR A 526 14.47 -28.83 6.83
N ALA A 527 13.79 -29.56 5.93
CA ALA A 527 13.23 -28.98 4.72
C ALA A 527 12.02 -28.07 4.97
N THR A 528 11.41 -28.15 6.16
CA THR A 528 10.22 -27.37 6.55
C THR A 528 10.54 -26.23 7.51
N VAL A 529 11.77 -26.19 8.03
CA VAL A 529 12.19 -25.16 8.99
C VAL A 529 12.26 -23.81 8.29
N THR A 530 11.70 -22.80 8.95
CA THR A 530 11.80 -21.40 8.53
C THR A 530 12.24 -20.57 9.72
N SER A 531 12.85 -19.41 9.49
CA SER A 531 13.10 -18.48 10.58
C SER A 531 13.05 -17.03 10.09
N THR A 532 13.03 -16.11 11.05
CA THR A 532 13.05 -14.67 10.80
C THR A 532 14.06 -14.00 11.72
N ILE A 533 14.67 -12.92 11.23
CA ILE A 533 15.45 -11.97 12.03
C ILE A 533 14.71 -10.64 12.05
N ASN A 534 14.37 -10.16 13.24
CA ASN A 534 13.57 -8.95 13.45
C ASN A 534 12.25 -8.97 12.65
N GLY A 535 11.61 -10.14 12.58
CA GLY A 535 10.36 -10.37 11.84
C GLY A 535 10.52 -10.47 10.32
N LYS A 536 11.73 -10.29 9.77
CA LYS A 536 11.99 -10.47 8.33
C LYS A 536 12.45 -11.91 8.07
N PRO A 537 11.90 -12.61 7.06
CA PRO A 537 12.38 -13.92 6.67
C PRO A 537 13.89 -13.92 6.48
N THR A 538 14.55 -14.91 7.06
CA THR A 538 15.98 -15.08 6.88
C THR A 538 16.33 -15.32 5.43
N GLU A 539 17.50 -14.83 5.04
CA GLU A 539 17.99 -15.01 3.70
C GLU A 539 18.41 -16.48 3.45
N ASN A 540 18.66 -16.86 2.18
CA ASN A 540 19.18 -18.19 1.81
C ASN A 540 20.64 -18.45 2.29
N LEU A 541 21.01 -18.01 3.49
CA LEU A 541 22.27 -18.29 4.18
C LEU A 541 22.09 -19.31 5.31
N GLN A 542 20.91 -19.92 5.44
CA GLN A 542 20.71 -21.01 6.37
C GLN A 542 21.31 -22.31 5.85
N PHE A 543 22.09 -22.99 6.68
CA PHE A 543 22.58 -24.33 6.36
C PHE A 543 22.19 -25.31 7.43
N PHE A 544 21.80 -26.50 6.98
CA PHE A 544 21.57 -27.64 7.85
C PHE A 544 22.63 -28.69 7.57
N GLU A 545 23.41 -29.00 8.58
CA GLU A 545 24.26 -30.19 8.61
C GLU A 545 23.67 -31.19 9.62
N GLU A 546 24.19 -32.41 9.68
CA GLU A 546 23.66 -33.44 10.59
C GLU A 546 23.49 -32.88 12.02
N ASN A 547 22.22 -32.70 12.43
CA ASN A 547 21.76 -32.16 13.73
C ASN A 547 22.14 -30.70 14.04
N ARG A 548 22.50 -29.89 13.04
CA ARG A 548 22.93 -28.50 13.24
C ARG A 548 22.30 -27.55 12.25
N HIS A 549 21.93 -26.38 12.73
CA HIS A 549 21.44 -25.26 11.95
C HIS A 549 22.41 -24.09 12.10
N PHE A 550 22.83 -23.55 10.97
CA PHE A 550 23.66 -22.35 10.89
C PHE A 550 22.83 -21.19 10.39
N GLU A 551 22.91 -20.07 11.11
CA GLU A 551 22.26 -18.81 10.76
C GLU A 551 23.30 -17.70 10.67
N TYR A 552 23.13 -16.79 9.72
CA TYR A 552 24.03 -15.67 9.51
C TYR A 552 23.23 -14.38 9.55
N ILE A 553 23.58 -13.51 10.50
CA ILE A 553 22.89 -12.24 10.71
C ILE A 553 23.74 -11.14 10.10
N SER A 554 23.19 -10.38 9.15
CA SER A 554 23.84 -9.18 8.61
C SER A 554 23.75 -8.08 9.63
N VAL A 555 24.89 -7.51 10.01
CA VAL A 555 24.95 -6.34 10.89
C VAL A 555 25.11 -5.11 10.01
N LYS A 556 24.10 -4.25 9.96
CA LYS A 556 24.13 -3.02 9.17
C LYS A 556 24.43 -1.82 10.04
N ALA A 557 24.95 -0.76 9.44
CA ALA A 557 25.21 0.49 10.16
C ALA A 557 23.94 1.05 10.84
N ALA A 558 22.79 0.92 10.18
CA ALA A 558 21.49 1.33 10.71
C ALA A 558 21.00 0.50 11.92
N ASP A 559 21.55 -0.69 12.13
CA ASP A 559 21.21 -1.56 13.27
C ASP A 559 22.05 -1.25 14.52
N LEU A 560 23.04 -0.35 14.40
CA LEU A 560 24.00 -0.04 15.46
C LEU A 560 23.56 1.13 16.33
N ASP A 561 23.36 0.85 17.62
CA ASP A 561 23.21 1.86 18.65
C ASP A 561 24.58 2.20 19.25
N LYS A 562 24.93 3.50 19.26
CA LYS A 562 26.14 3.96 19.95
C LYS A 562 25.96 3.82 21.46
N ASP A 563 26.91 3.17 22.12
CA ASP A 563 26.83 3.04 23.57
C ASP A 563 27.19 4.37 24.25
N VAL A 564 26.34 4.80 25.18
CA VAL A 564 26.47 6.10 25.84
C VAL A 564 27.78 6.10 26.64
N ASP A 565 28.65 7.07 26.36
CA ASP A 565 30.00 7.22 26.93
C ASP A 565 31.09 6.25 26.42
N SER A 566 30.82 5.45 25.38
CA SER A 566 31.80 4.57 24.73
C SER A 566 32.14 5.00 23.29
N VAL A 567 33.25 4.47 22.76
CA VAL A 567 33.60 4.50 21.33
C VAL A 567 33.07 3.28 20.56
N THR A 568 32.28 2.43 21.21
CA THR A 568 31.73 1.19 20.65
C THR A 568 30.21 1.24 20.47
N TYR A 569 29.73 0.29 19.67
CA TYR A 569 28.33 0.12 19.31
C TYR A 569 27.77 -1.20 19.87
N LYS A 570 26.44 -1.31 19.89
CA LYS A 570 25.70 -2.52 20.22
C LYS A 570 24.50 -2.68 19.28
N SER A 571 23.95 -3.89 19.23
CA SER A 571 22.74 -4.19 18.48
C SER A 571 22.00 -5.37 19.11
N THR A 572 20.70 -5.48 18.88
CA THR A 572 19.86 -6.60 19.34
C THR A 572 19.01 -7.11 18.19
N TYR A 573 18.99 -8.44 18.03
CA TYR A 573 18.19 -9.14 17.03
C TYR A 573 17.24 -10.12 17.70
N ILE A 574 16.02 -10.23 17.17
CA ILE A 574 15.05 -11.25 17.53
C ILE A 574 15.07 -12.32 16.46
N TRP A 575 15.57 -13.51 16.82
CA TRP A 575 15.63 -14.66 15.92
C TRP A 575 14.50 -15.64 16.26
N ALA A 576 13.46 -15.67 15.42
CA ALA A 576 12.33 -16.58 15.60
C ALA A 576 12.42 -17.74 14.61
N ILE A 577 12.50 -18.97 15.11
CA ILE A 577 12.65 -20.21 14.36
C ILE A 577 11.35 -21.00 14.47
N ASN A 578 10.75 -21.32 13.32
CA ASN A 578 9.68 -22.30 13.22
C ASN A 578 10.30 -23.63 12.79
N TRP A 579 10.28 -24.60 13.70
CA TRP A 579 10.91 -25.92 13.51
C TRP A 579 10.07 -26.89 12.67
N GLY A 580 8.91 -26.47 12.18
CA GLY A 580 8.00 -27.30 11.39
C GLY A 580 7.00 -28.09 12.25
N SER A 581 6.29 -29.01 11.60
CA SER A 581 5.17 -29.75 12.21
C SER A 581 5.59 -30.50 13.49
N GLY A 582 4.79 -30.35 14.55
CA GLY A 582 4.97 -31.06 15.83
C GLY A 582 5.90 -30.39 16.85
N TYR A 583 6.51 -29.24 16.54
CA TYR A 583 7.39 -28.50 17.45
C TYR A 583 6.90 -27.06 17.63
N ALA A 584 7.03 -26.54 18.85
CA ALA A 584 6.71 -25.15 19.14
C ALA A 584 7.73 -24.22 18.45
N SER A 585 7.28 -23.03 18.06
CA SER A 585 8.20 -22.01 17.56
C SER A 585 9.14 -21.57 18.70
N GLU A 586 10.38 -21.25 18.34
CA GLU A 586 11.42 -20.84 19.28
C GLU A 586 11.89 -19.43 18.98
N THR A 587 11.97 -18.56 19.98
CA THR A 587 12.56 -17.21 19.84
C THR A 587 13.84 -17.10 20.65
N ILE A 588 14.89 -16.61 20.01
CA ILE A 588 16.21 -16.37 20.59
C ILE A 588 16.51 -14.87 20.49
N ILE A 589 16.86 -14.25 21.61
CA ILE A 589 17.31 -12.85 21.64
C ILE A 589 18.81 -12.85 21.46
N VAL A 590 19.31 -12.23 20.38
CA VAL A 590 20.74 -12.14 20.08
C VAL A 590 21.21 -10.71 20.36
N ASN A 591 22.02 -10.54 21.41
CA ASN A 591 22.64 -9.28 21.77
C ASN A 591 24.09 -9.25 21.28
N LEU A 592 24.43 -8.28 20.43
CA LEU A 592 25.78 -8.04 19.96
C LEU A 592 26.32 -6.79 20.65
N VAL A 593 27.44 -6.90 21.38
CA VAL A 593 27.96 -5.83 22.24
C VAL A 593 29.43 -5.53 21.94
N ASN A 594 29.90 -4.36 22.38
CA ASN A 594 31.28 -3.89 22.23
C ASN A 594 31.78 -3.93 20.78
N ILE A 595 30.95 -3.53 19.82
CA ILE A 595 31.30 -3.50 18.39
C ILE A 595 32.20 -2.27 18.15
N GLY A 596 33.42 -2.46 17.65
CA GLY A 596 34.35 -1.38 17.34
C GLY A 596 34.00 -0.60 16.06
N GLY A 597 33.20 -1.20 15.19
CA GLY A 597 32.73 -0.64 13.92
C GLY A 597 32.43 -1.75 12.91
N LEU A 598 31.99 -1.35 11.72
CA LEU A 598 31.87 -2.23 10.56
C LEU A 598 33.01 -1.90 9.60
N GLU A 599 33.66 -2.92 9.05
CA GLU A 599 34.57 -2.74 7.91
C GLU A 599 33.72 -2.35 6.69
N ASP A 600 34.14 -1.31 5.97
CA ASP A 600 33.47 -0.82 4.76
C ASP A 600 34.53 -0.48 3.71
N ILE A 601 34.37 -1.08 2.53
CA ILE A 601 35.33 -1.02 1.43
C ILE A 601 34.65 -0.70 0.09
N ILE A 602 33.34 -0.41 0.12
CA ILE A 602 32.56 -0.13 -1.07
C ILE A 602 32.47 1.38 -1.23
N ALA A 603 32.73 1.87 -2.45
CA ALA A 603 32.55 3.28 -2.74
C ALA A 603 31.08 3.62 -2.99
N PRO A 604 30.64 4.85 -2.63
CA PRO A 604 29.30 5.31 -2.93
C PRO A 604 29.03 5.32 -4.43
N VAL A 605 27.75 5.27 -4.79
CA VAL A 605 27.29 5.30 -6.18
C VAL A 605 26.46 6.56 -6.39
N LEU A 606 26.72 7.29 -7.49
CA LEU A 606 25.85 8.37 -7.93
C LEU A 606 24.61 7.78 -8.63
N GLU A 607 23.42 8.06 -8.11
CA GLU A 607 22.15 7.58 -8.68
C GLU A 607 21.54 8.60 -9.65
N GLY A 608 21.66 9.90 -9.35
CA GLY A 608 21.07 10.93 -10.19
C GLY A 608 21.48 12.35 -9.84
N VAL A 609 21.29 13.26 -10.79
CA VAL A 609 21.48 14.71 -10.61
C VAL A 609 20.33 15.44 -11.29
N SER A 610 19.71 16.40 -10.58
CA SER A 610 18.66 17.26 -11.12
C SER A 610 18.98 18.74 -10.89
N PRO A 611 18.73 19.63 -11.86
CA PRO A 611 18.29 19.33 -13.22
C PRO A 611 19.35 18.53 -14.02
N GLU A 612 18.92 17.79 -15.04
CA GLU A 612 19.85 17.12 -15.96
C GLU A 612 20.79 18.16 -16.60
N ARG A 613 22.06 17.79 -16.80
CA ARG A 613 23.06 18.66 -17.45
C ARG A 613 22.54 19.17 -18.81
N GLY A 614 22.72 20.45 -19.08
CA GLY A 614 22.25 21.07 -20.33
C GLY A 614 21.63 22.44 -20.12
N ASN A 615 20.59 22.76 -20.89
CA ASN A 615 19.95 24.07 -20.85
C ASN A 615 18.93 24.12 -19.72
N VAL A 616 19.02 25.15 -18.88
CA VAL A 616 18.07 25.42 -17.81
C VAL A 616 17.50 26.82 -18.01
N PHE A 617 16.17 26.89 -18.08
CA PHE A 617 15.41 28.11 -18.28
C PHE A 617 14.67 28.43 -17.00
N LEU A 618 14.98 29.58 -16.41
CA LEU A 618 14.43 30.03 -15.14
C LEU A 618 13.54 31.24 -15.34
N ALA A 619 12.41 31.30 -14.64
CA ALA A 619 11.65 32.53 -14.50
C ALA A 619 12.45 33.60 -13.73
N HIS A 620 12.00 34.86 -13.78
CA HIS A 620 12.74 35.98 -13.18
C HIS A 620 13.12 35.75 -11.70
N ASP A 621 12.19 35.26 -10.90
CA ASP A 621 12.35 35.05 -9.45
C ASP A 621 12.69 33.59 -9.10
N GLU A 622 12.94 32.74 -10.10
CA GLU A 622 13.26 31.33 -9.89
C GLU A 622 14.76 31.15 -9.66
N THR A 623 15.12 30.37 -8.65
CA THR A 623 16.51 30.07 -8.29
C THR A 623 16.97 28.74 -8.91
N PHE A 624 18.27 28.62 -9.15
CA PHE A 624 18.85 27.36 -9.62
C PHE A 624 19.03 26.42 -8.43
N VAL A 625 18.27 25.32 -8.41
CA VAL A 625 18.35 24.27 -7.39
C VAL A 625 19.07 23.06 -7.97
N PHE A 626 20.14 22.62 -7.31
CA PHE A 626 20.95 21.47 -7.69
C PHE A 626 20.77 20.35 -6.67
N THR A 627 20.28 19.20 -7.11
CA THR A 627 20.11 18.02 -6.26
C THR A 627 21.02 16.90 -6.72
N VAL A 628 21.67 16.23 -5.76
CA VAL A 628 22.53 15.07 -6.00
C VAL A 628 21.97 13.89 -5.21
N ASP A 629 21.61 12.85 -5.94
CA ASP A 629 21.07 11.59 -5.43
C ASP A 629 22.17 10.54 -5.49
N ALA A 630 22.47 9.92 -4.35
CA ALA A 630 23.54 8.95 -4.21
C ALA A 630 23.11 7.80 -3.31
N TYR A 631 23.76 6.66 -3.47
CA TYR A 631 23.51 5.49 -2.65
C TYR A 631 24.83 4.94 -2.12
N ASP A 632 24.88 4.76 -0.81
CA ASP A 632 25.89 3.98 -0.13
C ASP A 632 25.22 2.96 0.81
N GLU A 633 25.81 1.77 0.92
CA GLU A 633 25.34 0.75 1.86
C GLU A 633 25.86 1.02 3.28
N GLY A 634 27.01 1.69 3.39
CA GLY A 634 27.55 2.29 4.59
C GLY A 634 26.91 3.65 4.90
N ILE A 635 27.72 4.61 5.32
CA ILE A 635 27.25 5.95 5.72
C ILE A 635 27.89 6.98 4.78
N LEU A 636 27.07 7.63 3.95
CA LEU A 636 27.50 8.82 3.21
C LEU A 636 28.02 9.88 4.17
N TYR A 637 29.07 10.61 3.77
CA TYR A 637 29.72 11.58 4.63
C TYR A 637 29.81 12.96 4.00
N GLU A 638 30.37 13.07 2.79
CA GLU A 638 30.71 14.36 2.18
C GLU A 638 30.40 14.35 0.68
N LEU A 639 29.76 15.42 0.21
CA LEU A 639 29.68 15.80 -1.19
C LEU A 639 30.60 17.01 -1.40
N GLU A 640 31.75 16.76 -2.00
CA GLU A 640 32.74 17.78 -2.36
C GLU A 640 32.41 18.31 -3.76
N ILE A 641 32.29 19.63 -3.90
CA ILE A 641 31.89 20.28 -5.16
C ILE A 641 32.94 21.33 -5.56
N ASP A 642 33.46 21.14 -6.76
CA ASP A 642 34.26 22.14 -7.48
C ASP A 642 33.45 22.68 -8.68
N HIS A 643 33.84 23.84 -9.22
CA HIS A 643 33.08 24.49 -10.28
C HIS A 643 33.88 25.42 -11.20
N SER A 644 33.35 25.72 -12.38
CA SER A 644 34.02 26.57 -13.38
C SER A 644 34.07 28.09 -13.09
N MET A 645 33.68 28.54 -11.89
CA MET A 645 33.63 29.96 -11.50
C MET A 645 34.50 30.30 -10.26
N GLU A 646 35.67 29.66 -10.13
CA GLU A 646 36.63 29.81 -9.01
C GLU A 646 37.00 31.27 -8.68
N ASP A 647 37.07 32.15 -9.69
CA ASP A 647 37.39 33.57 -9.48
C ASP A 647 36.23 34.39 -8.88
N THR A 648 35.03 33.82 -8.83
CA THR A 648 33.78 34.52 -8.45
C THR A 648 33.11 33.91 -7.22
N LEU A 649 33.18 32.59 -7.08
CA LEU A 649 32.57 31.83 -5.99
C LEU A 649 33.62 30.94 -5.34
N PRO A 650 33.57 30.77 -4.00
CA PRO A 650 34.48 29.86 -3.31
C PRO A 650 34.11 28.40 -3.59
N GLU A 651 35.10 27.52 -3.61
CA GLU A 651 34.91 26.06 -3.51
C GLU A 651 34.27 25.69 -2.17
N PHE A 652 33.50 24.60 -2.14
CA PHE A 652 32.79 24.17 -0.93
C PHE A 652 32.50 22.66 -0.91
N SER A 653 32.30 22.15 0.29
CA SER A 653 31.75 20.82 0.56
C SER A 653 30.43 20.94 1.31
N VAL A 654 29.57 19.95 1.16
CA VAL A 654 28.38 19.75 1.99
C VAL A 654 28.37 18.33 2.55
N TYR A 655 27.67 18.10 3.66
CA TYR A 655 27.76 16.86 4.44
C TYR A 655 26.43 16.12 4.48
N ALA A 656 26.51 14.79 4.56
CA ALA A 656 25.35 13.90 4.70
C ALA A 656 24.84 13.88 6.16
N ASP A 657 24.36 15.03 6.62
CA ASP A 657 23.86 15.26 7.98
C ASP A 657 22.61 16.15 7.89
N GLU A 658 21.44 15.62 8.32
CA GLU A 658 20.16 16.37 8.25
C GLU A 658 20.15 17.59 9.18
N ASP A 659 20.85 17.51 10.31
CA ASP A 659 20.91 18.58 11.30
C ASP A 659 21.99 19.62 10.94
N ASN A 660 23.06 19.19 10.26
CA ASN A 660 24.19 20.04 9.92
C ASN A 660 24.83 19.73 8.54
N PRO A 661 24.15 20.03 7.43
CA PRO A 661 24.67 19.74 6.10
C PRO A 661 25.80 20.67 5.65
N TYR A 662 26.13 21.71 6.42
CA TYR A 662 27.11 22.74 6.07
C TYR A 662 28.52 22.46 6.61
N GLY A 663 28.67 21.55 7.58
CA GLY A 663 29.96 21.29 8.23
C GLY A 663 30.22 22.22 9.40
N THR A 664 31.07 23.23 9.25
CA THR A 664 31.39 24.14 10.36
C THR A 664 30.41 25.33 10.45
N ASP A 665 30.31 25.94 11.64
CA ASP A 665 29.51 27.17 11.84
C ASP A 665 29.98 28.34 10.95
N ASP A 666 31.25 28.35 10.55
CA ASP A 666 31.79 29.40 9.68
C ASP A 666 31.47 29.12 8.21
N ASP A 667 31.46 27.86 7.79
CA ASP A 667 30.99 27.46 6.45
C ASP A 667 29.51 27.80 6.31
N LYS A 668 28.68 27.44 7.29
CA LYS A 668 27.24 27.78 7.31
C LYS A 668 27.00 29.28 7.10
N LYS A 669 27.71 30.14 7.84
CA LYS A 669 27.62 31.61 7.66
C LYS A 669 28.06 32.06 6.26
N SER A 670 29.03 31.36 5.67
CA SER A 670 29.47 31.64 4.30
C SER A 670 28.34 31.37 3.30
N PHE A 671 27.70 30.20 3.36
CA PHE A 671 26.54 29.87 2.53
C PHE A 671 25.40 30.89 2.71
N GLU A 672 25.05 31.21 3.97
CA GLU A 672 24.00 32.20 4.29
C GLU A 672 24.32 33.59 3.72
N ASN A 673 25.58 34.02 3.72
CA ASN A 673 25.99 35.32 3.14
C ASN A 673 25.82 35.36 1.61
N TYR A 674 25.90 34.23 0.92
CA TYR A 674 25.62 34.12 -0.52
C TYR A 674 24.14 33.84 -0.82
N GLY A 675 23.31 33.64 0.22
CA GLY A 675 21.90 33.28 0.08
C GLY A 675 21.68 31.85 -0.35
N VAL A 676 22.66 30.96 -0.16
CA VAL A 676 22.60 29.55 -0.53
C VAL A 676 22.09 28.73 0.65
N THR A 677 21.18 27.79 0.39
CA THR A 677 20.68 26.85 1.41
C THR A 677 20.93 25.41 1.00
N VAL A 678 21.27 24.58 1.98
CA VAL A 678 21.55 23.16 1.79
C VAL A 678 20.69 22.32 2.74
N THR A 679 20.13 21.23 2.23
CA THR A 679 19.50 20.17 3.01
C THR A 679 20.02 18.81 2.58
N TYR A 680 19.98 17.86 3.50
CA TYR A 680 20.23 16.44 3.24
C TYR A 680 19.04 15.64 3.77
N ASP A 681 18.56 14.67 2.99
CA ASP A 681 17.56 13.68 3.43
C ASP A 681 18.27 12.33 3.60
N VAL A 682 18.29 11.81 4.84
CA VAL A 682 19.02 10.58 5.16
C VAL A 682 18.33 9.33 4.62
N ARG A 683 17.02 9.38 4.38
CA ARG A 683 16.24 8.24 3.88
C ARG A 683 16.37 8.13 2.37
N GLU A 684 16.37 9.27 1.69
CA GLU A 684 16.58 9.36 0.24
C GLU A 684 18.06 9.42 -0.13
N GLN A 685 18.99 9.57 0.84
CA GLN A 685 20.43 9.76 0.61
C GLN A 685 20.74 10.88 -0.39
N LYS A 686 20.09 12.03 -0.18
CA LYS A 686 19.98 13.08 -1.20
C LYS A 686 20.34 14.46 -0.67
N TRP A 687 21.24 15.13 -1.38
CA TRP A 687 21.55 16.55 -1.16
C TRP A 687 20.67 17.44 -2.04
N THR A 688 20.20 18.55 -1.47
CA THR A 688 19.54 19.64 -2.21
C THR A 688 20.22 20.96 -1.89
N ILE A 689 20.73 21.64 -2.91
CA ILE A 689 21.42 22.93 -2.81
C ILE A 689 20.63 23.95 -3.63
N ASP A 690 19.98 24.89 -2.95
CA ASP A 690 19.38 26.07 -3.59
C ASP A 690 20.40 27.21 -3.56
N PHE A 691 20.83 27.64 -4.74
CA PHE A 691 21.85 28.68 -4.87
C PHE A 691 21.32 30.10 -4.60
N GLY A 692 20.01 30.28 -4.42
CA GLY A 692 19.43 31.59 -4.13
C GLY A 692 19.55 32.58 -5.29
N GLU A 693 18.94 33.75 -5.15
CA GLU A 693 18.83 34.75 -6.22
C GLU A 693 20.20 35.27 -6.69
N THR A 694 21.09 35.58 -5.74
CA THR A 694 22.37 36.26 -6.03
C THR A 694 23.30 35.38 -6.85
N VAL A 695 23.46 34.12 -6.46
CA VAL A 695 24.35 33.17 -7.15
C VAL A 695 23.70 32.70 -8.46
N THR A 696 22.38 32.48 -8.48
CA THR A 696 21.65 32.14 -9.72
C THR A 696 21.84 33.22 -10.79
N ALA A 697 21.69 34.49 -10.43
CA ALA A 697 21.93 35.60 -11.35
C ALA A 697 23.38 35.65 -11.85
N ALA A 698 24.35 35.30 -11.00
CA ALA A 698 25.76 35.19 -11.39
C ALA A 698 25.98 34.06 -12.42
N PHE A 699 25.35 32.90 -12.22
CA PHE A 699 25.39 31.79 -13.17
C PHE A 699 24.80 32.18 -14.53
N ALA A 700 23.61 32.80 -14.55
CA ALA A 700 22.95 33.24 -15.77
C ALA A 700 23.79 34.29 -16.52
N LYS A 701 24.37 35.26 -15.80
CA LYS A 701 25.26 36.28 -16.39
C LYS A 701 26.53 35.69 -16.98
N ASN A 702 27.06 34.62 -16.39
CA ASN A 702 28.21 33.88 -16.91
C ASN A 702 27.85 33.00 -18.13
N GLY A 703 26.55 32.87 -18.45
CA GLY A 703 26.04 31.99 -19.50
C GLY A 703 25.92 30.52 -19.06
N GLY A 704 26.13 30.23 -17.77
CA GLY A 704 26.16 28.88 -17.24
C GLY A 704 27.21 28.64 -16.16
N ILE A 705 27.22 27.39 -15.66
CA ILE A 705 28.14 26.88 -14.64
C ILE A 705 28.45 25.42 -14.96
N THR A 706 29.66 24.95 -14.67
CA THR A 706 29.99 23.52 -14.68
C THR A 706 30.38 23.10 -13.27
N PHE A 707 29.75 22.05 -12.75
CA PHE A 707 30.10 21.43 -11.47
C PHE A 707 30.90 20.14 -11.67
N TYR A 708 31.85 19.90 -10.78
CA TYR A 708 32.59 18.66 -10.64
C TYR A 708 32.37 18.12 -9.24
N ILE A 709 31.97 16.86 -9.12
CA ILE A 709 31.58 16.30 -7.81
C ILE A 709 32.45 15.10 -7.41
N VAL A 710 32.63 14.96 -6.10
CA VAL A 710 33.13 13.74 -5.46
C VAL A 710 32.23 13.44 -4.28
N ILE A 711 31.75 12.20 -4.20
CA ILE A 711 30.95 11.72 -3.07
C ILE A 711 31.85 10.81 -2.25
N LYS A 712 31.90 11.03 -0.93
CA LYS A 712 32.68 10.22 0.01
C LYS A 712 31.77 9.61 1.05
N ASP A 713 32.02 8.36 1.39
CA ASP A 713 31.47 7.73 2.58
C ASP A 713 32.32 8.06 3.82
N LEU A 714 31.85 7.63 4.99
CA LEU A 714 32.52 7.81 6.27
C LEU A 714 33.81 6.98 6.40
N ALA A 715 33.92 5.88 5.64
CA ALA A 715 35.11 5.02 5.58
C ALA A 715 36.23 5.61 4.70
N GLY A 716 35.91 6.64 3.92
CA GLY A 716 36.82 7.32 2.99
C GLY A 716 36.86 6.70 1.59
N ASN A 717 35.95 5.79 1.24
CA ASN A 717 35.78 5.38 -0.15
C ASN A 717 35.01 6.48 -0.90
N GLN A 718 35.22 6.58 -2.22
CA GLN A 718 34.69 7.73 -2.97
C GLN A 718 34.25 7.40 -4.39
N PHE A 719 33.15 8.03 -4.81
CA PHE A 719 32.75 8.20 -6.20
C PHE A 719 33.44 9.42 -6.80
N GLY A 720 34.01 9.26 -7.99
CA GLY A 720 34.68 10.35 -8.70
C GLY A 720 36.05 10.71 -8.11
N THR A 721 36.64 11.77 -8.64
CA THR A 721 37.93 12.30 -8.17
C THR A 721 38.02 13.80 -8.47
N MET A 722 38.70 14.55 -7.60
CA MET A 722 39.10 15.94 -7.87
C MET A 722 40.39 16.01 -8.69
N TYR A 723 41.14 14.92 -8.81
CA TYR A 723 42.33 14.83 -9.67
C TYR A 723 41.93 14.42 -11.09
N GLY A 724 41.19 15.30 -11.78
CA GLY A 724 40.75 15.14 -13.16
C GLY A 724 39.25 14.86 -13.31
N THR A 725 38.68 15.30 -14.43
CA THR A 725 37.22 15.31 -14.67
C THR A 725 36.80 14.19 -15.62
N THR A 726 35.74 13.47 -15.32
CA THR A 726 35.12 12.49 -16.23
C THR A 726 33.69 12.90 -16.59
N PRO A 727 33.12 12.38 -17.70
CA PRO A 727 31.73 12.68 -18.06
C PRO A 727 30.69 12.29 -16.99
N GLU A 728 31.04 11.36 -16.09
CA GLU A 728 30.17 10.85 -15.03
C GLU A 728 30.14 11.75 -13.79
N ASN A 729 31.20 12.54 -13.53
CA ASN A 729 31.25 13.47 -12.39
C ASN A 729 31.28 14.94 -12.81
N THR A 730 30.99 15.24 -14.07
CA THR A 730 30.99 16.60 -14.64
C THR A 730 29.60 17.00 -15.15
N PHE A 731 29.06 18.08 -14.60
CA PHE A 731 27.70 18.57 -14.89
C PHE A 731 27.75 20.01 -15.40
N ALA A 732 27.68 20.18 -16.72
CA ALA A 732 27.72 21.47 -17.38
C ALA A 732 26.30 21.99 -17.69
N TYR A 733 26.05 23.23 -17.32
CA TYR A 733 24.77 23.91 -17.47
C TYR A 733 24.91 25.19 -18.29
N THR A 734 23.95 25.44 -19.17
CA THR A 734 23.70 26.75 -19.77
C THR A 734 22.45 27.32 -19.12
N ILE A 735 22.60 28.37 -18.32
CA ILE A 735 21.51 28.94 -17.53
C ILE A 735 21.04 30.22 -18.19
N THR A 736 19.74 30.29 -18.50
CA THR A 736 19.08 31.50 -18.98
C THR A 736 17.95 31.84 -18.03
N GLN A 737 17.92 33.09 -17.57
CA GLN A 737 16.88 33.60 -16.69
C GLN A 737 16.08 34.70 -17.41
N GLU A 738 14.76 34.69 -17.25
CA GLU A 738 13.92 35.76 -17.79
C GLU A 738 14.31 37.12 -17.17
N PRO A 739 14.30 38.21 -17.97
CA PRO A 739 14.56 39.54 -17.44
C PRO A 739 13.46 39.96 -16.47
N SER A 740 13.84 40.78 -15.48
CA SER A 740 12.88 41.38 -14.55
C SER A 740 11.76 42.13 -15.28
N PRO A 741 10.48 41.98 -14.86
CA PRO A 741 9.41 42.79 -15.41
C PRO A 741 9.64 44.30 -15.15
N PRO A 742 9.13 45.20 -16.00
CA PRO A 742 9.27 46.63 -15.78
C PRO A 742 8.36 47.12 -14.63
N GLU A 743 8.95 47.68 -13.58
CA GLU A 743 8.22 48.28 -12.45
C GLU A 743 8.36 49.81 -12.38
N ALA A 744 7.39 50.47 -11.74
CA ALA A 744 7.42 51.89 -11.38
C ALA A 744 6.47 52.17 -10.22
N ASP A 745 6.91 53.00 -9.27
CA ASP A 745 6.09 53.46 -8.15
C ASP A 745 5.48 54.83 -8.46
N PHE A 746 4.24 55.04 -8.01
CA PHE A 746 3.53 56.31 -8.09
C PHE A 746 3.32 56.89 -6.68
N GLU A 747 3.33 58.22 -6.56
CA GLU A 747 2.99 58.92 -5.34
C GLU A 747 2.20 60.18 -5.73
N PHE A 748 0.99 60.36 -5.21
CA PHE A 748 0.11 61.46 -5.59
C PHE A 748 0.02 62.53 -4.51
N THR A 749 -0.04 63.80 -4.90
CA THR A 749 -0.21 64.92 -3.98
C THR A 749 -1.28 65.89 -4.50
N ALA A 750 -2.32 66.14 -3.71
CA ALA A 750 -3.31 67.19 -3.96
C ALA A 750 -3.25 68.29 -2.87
N PRO A 751 -3.62 69.55 -3.17
CA PRO A 751 -3.84 70.57 -2.16
C PRO A 751 -4.90 70.13 -1.13
N GLN A 752 -4.70 70.46 0.15
CA GLN A 752 -5.55 70.00 1.26
C GLN A 752 -7.01 70.48 1.18
N ASP A 753 -7.26 71.61 0.51
CA ASP A 753 -8.57 72.26 0.48
C ASP A 753 -8.90 72.77 -0.93
N LEU A 754 -9.48 71.89 -1.76
CA LEU A 754 -10.02 72.25 -3.07
C LEU A 754 -11.48 72.69 -2.91
N PHE A 755 -11.77 73.97 -3.19
CA PHE A 755 -13.13 74.52 -3.14
C PHE A 755 -13.65 74.90 -4.53
N GLU A 756 -14.95 74.71 -4.74
CA GLU A 756 -15.62 75.08 -5.98
C GLU A 756 -15.63 76.61 -6.18
N GLY A 757 -14.97 77.08 -7.24
CA GLY A 757 -15.15 78.46 -7.74
C GLY A 757 -14.22 79.52 -7.13
N THR A 758 -13.32 79.16 -6.21
CA THR A 758 -12.52 80.15 -5.45
C THR A 758 -11.00 80.08 -5.63
N ASP A 759 -10.44 79.18 -6.46
CA ASP A 759 -8.98 79.03 -6.55
C ASP A 759 -8.43 78.84 -7.98
N GLU A 760 -7.30 79.50 -8.28
CA GLU A 760 -6.55 79.37 -9.56
C GLU A 760 -5.80 78.02 -9.65
N LYS A 761 -5.92 77.14 -8.66
CA LYS A 761 -5.09 75.92 -8.49
C LYS A 761 -5.91 74.63 -8.29
N LYS A 762 -6.96 74.41 -9.08
CA LYS A 762 -7.63 73.10 -9.15
C LYS A 762 -6.73 72.07 -9.85
N GLY A 763 -5.90 71.34 -9.09
CA GLY A 763 -4.92 70.42 -9.65
C GLY A 763 -4.31 69.47 -8.62
N PHE A 764 -3.53 68.50 -9.10
CA PHE A 764 -2.76 67.53 -8.31
C PHE A 764 -1.39 67.34 -8.96
N SER A 765 -0.46 66.71 -8.26
CA SER A 765 0.82 66.33 -8.84
C SER A 765 1.11 64.86 -8.63
N ILE A 766 1.73 64.25 -9.63
CA ILE A 766 2.11 62.83 -9.62
C ILE A 766 3.62 62.74 -9.55
N LYS A 767 4.12 61.96 -8.60
CA LYS A 767 5.51 61.59 -8.50
C LYS A 767 5.73 60.17 -8.98
N VAL A 768 6.74 59.96 -9.84
CA VAL A 768 7.13 58.61 -10.33
C VAL A 768 8.54 58.27 -9.86
N SER A 769 8.73 57.05 -9.36
CA SER A 769 10.02 56.49 -8.91
C SER A 769 10.19 55.02 -9.35
N ASN A 770 11.36 54.44 -9.07
CA ASN A 770 11.71 53.03 -9.34
C ASN A 770 11.57 52.55 -10.80
N VAL A 771 11.91 53.39 -11.79
CA VAL A 771 11.75 53.12 -13.23
C VAL A 771 12.93 52.37 -13.89
N ALA A 772 13.75 51.67 -13.10
CA ALA A 772 15.07 51.18 -13.53
C ALA A 772 15.02 50.13 -14.66
N ASN A 773 13.92 49.38 -14.75
CA ASN A 773 13.75 48.28 -15.71
C ASN A 773 12.98 48.70 -16.99
N ILE A 774 12.68 49.99 -17.17
CA ILE A 774 12.01 50.52 -18.36
C ILE A 774 13.05 50.98 -19.40
N SER A 775 13.03 50.39 -20.60
CA SER A 775 13.93 50.76 -21.68
C SER A 775 13.76 52.22 -22.13
N ASN A 776 14.87 52.94 -22.27
CA ASN A 776 14.91 54.34 -22.74
C ASN A 776 14.48 54.51 -24.21
N ASP A 777 14.49 53.44 -24.99
CA ASP A 777 14.22 53.48 -26.44
C ASP A 777 12.73 53.31 -26.79
N VAL A 778 11.87 53.09 -25.78
CA VAL A 778 10.43 52.92 -25.96
C VAL A 778 9.72 54.27 -25.78
N PRO A 779 9.01 54.81 -26.80
CA PRO A 779 8.23 56.03 -26.65
C PRO A 779 7.02 55.80 -25.74
N ILE A 780 6.91 56.60 -24.67
CA ILE A 780 5.86 56.46 -23.64
C ILE A 780 4.97 57.70 -23.54
N ARG A 781 3.81 57.53 -22.89
CA ARG A 781 2.90 58.59 -22.44
C ARG A 781 2.29 58.24 -21.09
N TYR A 782 1.76 59.25 -20.40
CA TYR A 782 0.83 59.00 -19.30
C TYR A 782 -0.56 58.70 -19.86
N LEU A 783 -1.23 57.71 -19.28
CA LEU A 783 -2.65 57.45 -19.49
C LEU A 783 -3.36 57.63 -18.17
N MET A 784 -4.34 58.54 -18.15
CA MET A 784 -5.29 58.65 -17.05
C MET A 784 -6.59 57.97 -17.45
N LYS A 785 -7.13 57.14 -16.57
CA LYS A 785 -8.46 56.56 -16.69
C LYS A 785 -9.29 56.97 -15.49
N VAL A 786 -10.46 57.54 -15.73
CA VAL A 786 -11.45 57.86 -14.70
C VAL A 786 -12.13 56.56 -14.30
N THR A 787 -12.15 56.25 -13.00
CA THR A 787 -12.73 55.03 -12.44
C THR A 787 -13.91 55.45 -11.56
N ASP A 788 -15.12 55.34 -12.09
CA ASP A 788 -16.31 56.00 -11.53
C ASP A 788 -16.91 55.30 -10.28
N ASP A 789 -17.59 56.11 -9.47
CA ASP A 789 -18.81 55.76 -8.72
C ASP A 789 -19.71 56.98 -8.38
N SER A 790 -19.40 58.22 -8.81
CA SER A 790 -20.33 59.34 -8.57
C SER A 790 -20.27 60.58 -9.47
N ASP A 791 -19.25 60.85 -10.30
CA ASP A 791 -19.27 61.97 -11.27
C ASP A 791 -18.16 61.84 -12.34
N SER A 792 -18.53 61.87 -13.64
CA SER A 792 -17.59 61.73 -14.76
C SER A 792 -16.78 63.02 -15.00
N LEU A 793 -15.47 62.87 -15.23
CA LEU A 793 -14.59 63.94 -15.71
C LEU A 793 -14.57 64.07 -17.25
N ASP A 794 -15.48 63.39 -17.96
CA ASP A 794 -15.59 63.49 -19.41
C ASP A 794 -15.79 64.93 -19.88
N ASP A 795 -15.19 65.24 -21.04
CA ASP A 795 -15.17 66.55 -21.67
C ASP A 795 -14.43 67.67 -20.89
N LYS A 796 -13.92 67.41 -19.68
CA LYS A 796 -13.08 68.38 -18.94
C LYS A 796 -11.70 68.50 -19.57
N ILE A 797 -11.16 69.73 -19.59
CA ILE A 797 -9.81 70.03 -20.07
C ILE A 797 -8.80 70.04 -18.93
N ILE A 798 -7.74 69.24 -19.04
CA ILE A 798 -6.61 69.15 -18.10
C ILE A 798 -5.33 69.65 -18.77
N GLY A 799 -4.68 70.62 -18.14
CA GLY A 799 -3.34 71.09 -18.47
C GLY A 799 -2.23 70.25 -17.84
N TYR A 800 -1.18 70.00 -18.60
CA TYR A 800 0.02 69.23 -18.22
C TYR A 800 1.23 70.15 -18.02
N GLY A 801 2.03 69.92 -16.97
CA GLY A 801 3.27 70.66 -16.72
C GLY A 801 3.04 72.15 -16.40
N THR A 802 3.53 73.06 -17.24
CA THR A 802 3.32 74.52 -17.08
C THR A 802 1.90 74.98 -17.42
N GLY A 803 1.04 74.08 -17.90
CA GLY A 803 -0.35 74.36 -18.28
C GLY A 803 -0.54 74.89 -19.70
N SER A 804 0.50 74.87 -20.53
CA SER A 804 0.45 75.27 -21.95
C SER A 804 -0.01 74.15 -22.89
N ASP A 805 0.21 72.89 -22.50
CA ASP A 805 -0.30 71.71 -23.20
C ASP A 805 -1.55 71.20 -22.49
N THR A 806 -2.65 71.03 -23.24
CA THR A 806 -3.97 70.71 -22.69
C THR A 806 -4.59 69.50 -23.37
N PHE A 807 -5.28 68.66 -22.61
CA PHE A 807 -5.95 67.47 -23.10
C PHE A 807 -7.39 67.42 -22.59
N THR A 808 -8.31 66.98 -23.45
CA THR A 808 -9.72 66.76 -23.08
C THR A 808 -9.90 65.28 -22.76
N ILE A 809 -10.55 64.98 -21.64
CA ILE A 809 -10.93 63.60 -21.31
C ILE A 809 -12.05 63.17 -22.26
N ARG A 810 -11.87 62.02 -22.90
CA ARG A 810 -12.88 61.40 -23.79
C ARG A 810 -13.04 59.95 -23.42
N ASP A 811 -14.29 59.50 -23.30
CA ASP A 811 -14.63 58.12 -22.94
C ASP A 811 -13.90 57.65 -21.66
N GLY A 812 -13.81 58.54 -20.66
CA GLY A 812 -13.15 58.33 -19.38
C GLY A 812 -11.63 58.33 -19.43
N GLN A 813 -11.00 58.70 -20.56
CA GLN A 813 -9.55 58.59 -20.73
C GLN A 813 -8.90 59.85 -21.30
N ALA A 814 -7.67 60.10 -20.86
CA ALA A 814 -6.80 61.12 -21.45
C ALA A 814 -5.35 60.65 -21.48
N TYR A 815 -4.69 60.85 -22.63
CA TYR A 815 -3.26 60.61 -22.79
C TYR A 815 -2.51 61.93 -22.66
N PHE A 816 -1.48 61.98 -21.82
CA PHE A 816 -0.68 63.19 -21.60
C PHE A 816 0.74 63.01 -22.14
N GLY A 817 1.21 64.02 -22.87
CA GLY A 817 2.49 64.04 -23.59
C GLY A 817 2.32 64.24 -25.11
N PRO A 818 3.42 64.39 -25.87
CA PRO A 818 3.38 64.59 -27.31
C PRO A 818 2.77 63.39 -28.04
N ALA A 819 2.18 63.63 -29.21
CA ALA A 819 1.62 62.58 -30.05
C ALA A 819 2.68 61.56 -30.54
N ALA A 820 3.97 61.88 -30.48
CA ALA A 820 5.05 60.93 -30.77
C ALA A 820 5.53 60.15 -29.53
N GLY A 821 4.99 60.44 -28.34
CA GLY A 821 5.53 60.00 -27.05
C GLY A 821 6.74 60.83 -26.62
N PHE A 822 7.27 60.50 -25.46
CA PHE A 822 8.55 60.97 -24.94
C PHE A 822 9.36 59.76 -24.43
N THR A 823 10.69 59.84 -24.41
CA THR A 823 11.52 58.81 -23.76
C THR A 823 11.49 58.96 -22.24
N LEU A 824 11.91 57.92 -21.50
CA LEU A 824 12.02 58.00 -20.04
C LEU A 824 12.79 59.25 -19.58
N GLN A 825 13.89 59.57 -20.27
CA GLN A 825 14.74 60.74 -20.00
C GLN A 825 14.07 62.10 -20.29
N GLN A 826 12.96 62.12 -21.04
CA GLN A 826 12.25 63.32 -21.48
C GLN A 826 10.98 63.63 -20.68
N LEU A 827 10.69 62.84 -19.64
CA LEU A 827 9.72 63.25 -18.63
C LEU A 827 10.14 64.61 -18.07
N PRO A 828 9.25 65.63 -17.99
CA PRO A 828 9.64 67.03 -17.88
C PRO A 828 10.48 67.45 -16.67
N SER A 829 10.87 66.53 -15.77
CA SER A 829 12.03 66.71 -14.88
C SER A 829 12.46 65.42 -14.15
N LEU A 830 12.93 64.38 -14.86
CA LEU A 830 13.71 63.25 -14.27
C LEU A 830 15.16 63.67 -13.98
N GLU A 831 15.34 64.60 -13.05
CA GLU A 831 16.67 64.99 -12.58
C GLU A 831 16.73 65.11 -11.05
N THR A 832 16.47 64.02 -10.32
CA THR A 832 17.16 63.72 -9.03
C THR A 832 17.02 62.24 -8.68
N SER A 833 17.85 61.75 -7.76
CA SER A 833 17.81 60.39 -7.20
C SER A 833 16.53 60.03 -6.41
N ASN A 834 15.60 60.97 -6.23
CA ASN A 834 14.46 60.82 -5.32
C ASN A 834 13.07 60.86 -6.02
N GLY A 835 13.00 60.86 -7.36
CA GLY A 835 11.76 60.82 -8.16
C GLY A 835 11.28 62.18 -8.73
N VAL A 836 10.23 62.17 -9.59
CA VAL A 836 9.77 63.37 -10.34
C VAL A 836 8.32 63.76 -10.10
N THR A 837 8.05 64.97 -9.64
CA THR A 837 6.69 65.50 -9.47
C THR A 837 6.20 66.26 -10.71
N THR A 838 5.16 65.77 -11.38
CA THR A 838 4.48 66.43 -12.52
C THR A 838 3.16 67.04 -12.06
N PRO A 839 2.97 68.38 -12.15
CA PRO A 839 1.69 69.00 -11.84
C PRO A 839 0.69 68.88 -13.00
N PHE A 840 -0.56 68.65 -12.64
CA PHE A 840 -1.74 68.62 -13.51
C PHE A 840 -2.73 69.66 -13.00
N LYS A 841 -3.37 70.40 -13.92
CA LYS A 841 -4.33 71.45 -13.58
C LYS A 841 -5.58 71.31 -14.43
N VAL A 842 -6.75 71.27 -13.81
CA VAL A 842 -8.04 71.30 -14.52
C VAL A 842 -8.35 72.75 -14.92
N ILE A 843 -8.52 73.00 -16.21
CA ILE A 843 -8.64 74.35 -16.77
C ILE A 843 -10.09 74.84 -16.74
N ASP A 844 -11.06 73.95 -16.97
CA ASP A 844 -12.49 74.29 -17.02
C ASP A 844 -13.22 74.17 -15.67
N GLY A 845 -12.48 73.91 -14.59
CA GLY A 845 -13.00 73.79 -13.24
C GLY A 845 -13.69 72.45 -12.93
N LEU A 846 -13.65 72.10 -11.64
CA LEU A 846 -14.35 70.96 -11.04
C LEU A 846 -15.51 71.46 -10.17
N ASP A 847 -16.63 70.78 -10.25
CA ASP A 847 -17.80 70.97 -9.38
C ASP A 847 -17.50 70.33 -8.00
N ALA A 848 -18.32 70.58 -6.98
CA ALA A 848 -18.15 69.89 -5.70
C ALA A 848 -18.49 68.39 -5.84
N GLY A 849 -17.57 67.51 -5.42
CA GLY A 849 -17.69 66.07 -5.61
C GLY A 849 -16.39 65.33 -5.30
N THR A 850 -16.46 63.99 -5.27
CA THR A 850 -15.28 63.13 -5.08
C THR A 850 -14.89 62.49 -6.41
N TYR A 851 -13.62 62.64 -6.78
CA TYR A 851 -13.08 62.21 -8.07
C TYR A 851 -12.03 61.13 -7.88
N LYS A 852 -12.16 60.04 -8.65
CA LYS A 852 -11.25 58.89 -8.68
C LYS A 852 -10.69 58.67 -10.07
N PHE A 853 -9.38 58.48 -10.15
CA PHE A 853 -8.72 58.13 -11.39
C PHE A 853 -7.49 57.27 -11.15
N THR A 854 -7.15 56.47 -12.15
CA THR A 854 -5.91 55.68 -12.22
C THR A 854 -4.96 56.33 -13.21
N VAL A 855 -3.68 56.42 -12.86
CA VAL A 855 -2.63 56.86 -13.79
C VAL A 855 -1.66 55.73 -14.06
N SER A 856 -1.31 55.58 -15.33
CA SER A 856 -0.37 54.56 -15.82
C SER A 856 0.62 55.18 -16.79
N ILE A 857 1.81 54.57 -16.91
CA ILE A 857 2.70 54.81 -18.04
C ILE A 857 2.43 53.74 -19.08
N VAL A 858 2.16 54.17 -20.31
CA VAL A 858 1.82 53.28 -21.43
C VAL A 858 2.73 53.57 -22.61
N GLN A 859 2.91 52.57 -23.47
CA GLN A 859 3.51 52.78 -24.77
C GLN A 859 2.59 53.65 -25.63
N VAL A 860 3.15 54.38 -26.59
CA VAL A 860 2.35 55.19 -27.54
C VAL A 860 1.30 54.38 -28.31
N ASN A 861 1.49 53.07 -28.46
CA ASN A 861 0.56 52.14 -29.12
C ASN A 861 -0.57 51.60 -28.19
N GLY A 862 -0.54 51.91 -26.89
CA GLY A 862 -1.61 51.57 -25.94
C GLY A 862 -1.32 50.39 -25.00
N ASP A 863 -0.18 49.72 -25.12
CA ASP A 863 0.22 48.63 -24.21
C ASP A 863 0.67 49.21 -22.86
N THR A 864 0.11 48.70 -21.75
CA THR A 864 0.51 49.09 -20.39
C THR A 864 1.91 48.57 -20.09
N LEU A 865 2.83 49.47 -19.69
CA LEU A 865 4.25 49.15 -19.49
C LEU A 865 4.62 48.81 -18.05
N VAL A 866 3.84 49.28 -17.06
CA VAL A 866 4.18 49.23 -15.63
C VAL A 866 2.92 49.12 -14.76
N ASN A 867 3.13 48.92 -13.46
CA ASN A 867 2.08 48.92 -12.43
C ASN A 867 1.27 50.24 -12.42
N SER A 868 0.05 50.23 -11.88
CA SER A 868 -0.84 51.39 -11.84
C SER A 868 -1.36 51.64 -10.43
N GLU A 869 -1.56 52.90 -10.07
CA GLU A 869 -2.11 53.24 -8.74
C GLU A 869 -3.35 54.14 -8.89
N VAL A 870 -4.30 53.94 -7.96
CA VAL A 870 -5.57 54.67 -7.89
C VAL A 870 -5.42 55.85 -6.94
N PHE A 871 -5.84 57.02 -7.38
CA PHE A 871 -5.88 58.23 -6.56
C PHE A 871 -7.29 58.78 -6.45
N GLU A 872 -7.65 59.25 -5.26
CA GLU A 872 -8.95 59.84 -4.93
C GLU A 872 -8.77 61.20 -4.27
N PHE A 873 -9.54 62.20 -4.70
CA PHE A 873 -9.60 63.50 -4.04
C PHE A 873 -11.00 64.12 -4.09
N THR A 874 -11.33 64.96 -3.11
CA THR A 874 -12.64 65.61 -2.98
C THR A 874 -12.54 67.13 -3.16
N VAL A 875 -13.46 67.70 -3.95
CA VAL A 875 -13.71 69.14 -4.09
C VAL A 875 -14.94 69.50 -3.26
N LYS A 876 -14.84 70.50 -2.39
CA LYS A 876 -15.92 70.94 -1.49
C LYS A 876 -16.66 72.14 -2.06
N GLU A 877 -17.95 72.30 -1.74
CA GLU A 877 -18.71 73.53 -2.06
C GLU A 877 -18.08 74.75 -1.37
N ALA A 878 -18.01 75.89 -2.05
CA ALA A 878 -17.58 77.14 -1.43
C ALA A 878 -18.67 77.68 -0.49
N THR A 879 -18.38 77.80 0.81
CA THR A 879 -19.32 78.42 1.75
C THR A 879 -19.35 79.93 1.53
N GLY A 880 -20.51 80.46 1.13
CA GLY A 880 -20.73 81.89 0.88
C GLY A 880 -20.41 82.77 2.09
N ASP A 881 -19.93 83.98 1.80
CA ASP A 881 -19.62 85.03 2.77
C ASP A 881 -20.74 85.22 3.81
N VAL A 882 -20.38 85.15 5.09
CA VAL A 882 -21.25 85.61 6.18
C VAL A 882 -21.18 87.13 6.24
N GLU A 883 -22.21 87.81 5.72
CA GLU A 883 -22.49 89.20 6.08
C GLU A 883 -22.71 89.29 7.60
N LEU A 884 -21.77 89.90 8.32
CA LEU A 884 -22.00 90.38 9.69
C LEU A 884 -22.94 91.59 9.65
N ASN A 885 -24.24 91.33 9.75
CA ASN A 885 -25.21 92.31 10.24
C ASN A 885 -25.88 91.75 11.50
N ALA A 886 -25.38 92.15 12.67
CA ALA A 886 -26.12 92.05 13.92
C ALA A 886 -25.93 93.33 14.75
N ASP A 887 -27.09 93.85 15.16
CA ASP A 887 -27.46 95.07 15.88
C ASP A 887 -26.73 95.21 17.25
N PRO A 888 -26.38 96.42 17.74
CA PRO A 888 -25.69 96.59 19.01
C PRO A 888 -26.71 96.58 20.18
N THR A 889 -27.37 95.45 20.41
CA THR A 889 -27.97 95.06 21.69
C THR A 889 -28.18 93.55 21.70
N GLU A 890 -27.10 92.78 21.86
CA GLU A 890 -27.06 91.51 22.60
C GLU A 890 -25.61 91.04 22.79
#